data_AF-A0A1M3MEZ6-F1
#
_entry.id   AF-A0A1M3MEZ6-F1
#
_cell.length_a   1.000
_cell.length_b   1.000
_cell.length_c   1.000
_cell.angle_alpha   90.00
_cell.angle_beta   90.00
_cell.angle_gamma   90.00
#
_symmetry.space_group_name_H-M   'P 1'
#
loop_
_entity.id
_entity.type
_entity.pdbx_description
1 polymer ?
#
loop_
_entity_poly.entity_id
_entity_poly.type
_entity_poly.pdbx_seq_one_letter_code
_entity_poly.pdbx_strand_id
1 'polypeptide(L)'
;MLMKTIFTYGMLAIALLAGSGRLQAQVNGTAAKAIASTVEKPVYYYIESAADGTVNMGANAGKDYRGNLLYVPNSTDGVNIKHDKLETITAVPLTIDHAIWQMIIVNDSVKLKNKATGLYMKDARFARTASATRFTAFPLNTAAPLQYSLKTSDQASPGVAWNSAANGNYIDRWGSTAPFSQVAWYFIVAPGSEANYAELYPAAVKVDLNAKITSTQAMLTTTAVGDQPGKFTEAARTALQSAIDAAQSVHDNAASGAAEFEAAIENLNTAVQTYLGSCVKPAISDETTTKWYFLQGTRPANSYMTSTGSKAPILGRTVVPDDTQLWKFVANTKGTANGIALVNKATGEYLSANTPFNTAISSVDTMPSNNLRFIVSDIYTNKTARFWIENVTGSTPVFRLHAGNSNVLNWNGNAYDNSSWLILDYSFALKTFLSESLAKADDLLNKVSEGIVYTAENRTALGNAKSAAQTVYDNAASTDQQLIDAKAALDAAIGSHIATATVNPEKLLSENPGNYRWYRIKSTATHAYAKDKVISMGTRLTGAKFTFEAAVADDDKQLFRVELTDDKSKVKNIINKSAGHFMAPNGAISDTAFVANDFAVLKLTDGRSVNIKPTDVNALHAQESGAHMVNWAGDAGSASAWMFEFVVETPKVVTSTGATDASYRVVVRDRVISVEGADRFEVYSLTGQRLAHNVVLPAGVYIVKAPQFTVKVLVR
;
A
#
# COMPACT_ATOMS: atom_id res chain seq x y z
N MET A 1 62.65 -42.63 -14.95
CA MET A 1 62.21 -42.54 -13.54
C MET A 1 60.95 -41.70 -13.50
N LEU A 2 59.83 -42.41 -13.34
CA LEU A 2 58.47 -42.06 -12.91
C LEU A 2 57.88 -40.62 -13.01
N MET A 3 56.70 -40.57 -13.66
CA MET A 3 55.39 -40.03 -13.18
C MET A 3 55.34 -38.56 -12.71
N LYS A 4 54.51 -37.64 -13.21
CA LYS A 4 53.07 -37.72 -13.47
C LYS A 4 52.63 -36.45 -14.22
N THR A 5 52.03 -36.63 -15.39
CA THR A 5 51.16 -35.68 -16.10
C THR A 5 49.70 -36.00 -15.72
N ILE A 6 48.77 -35.08 -16.04
CA ILE A 6 47.29 -35.17 -16.00
C ILE A 6 46.65 -34.39 -14.84
N PHE A 7 46.14 -33.19 -15.16
CA PHE A 7 44.80 -32.71 -14.78
C PHE A 7 44.42 -31.58 -15.74
N THR A 8 43.78 -31.96 -16.85
CA THR A 8 43.11 -31.04 -17.80
C THR A 8 41.86 -31.79 -18.25
N TYR A 9 40.72 -31.09 -18.26
CA TYR A 9 39.36 -31.55 -18.64
C TYR A 9 38.66 -32.51 -17.66
N GLY A 10 37.62 -31.99 -16.99
CA GLY A 10 36.73 -32.79 -16.15
C GLY A 10 35.56 -31.98 -15.61
N MET A 11 34.56 -31.72 -16.45
CA MET A 11 33.14 -31.71 -16.04
C MET A 11 32.28 -31.97 -17.28
N LEU A 12 32.23 -33.26 -17.64
CA LEU A 12 31.26 -33.84 -18.56
C LEU A 12 30.52 -34.94 -17.79
N ALA A 13 29.19 -34.82 -17.78
CA ALA A 13 28.18 -35.86 -17.56
C ALA A 13 28.25 -36.74 -16.28
N ILE A 14 27.33 -36.47 -15.34
CA ILE A 14 26.61 -37.51 -14.60
C ILE A 14 25.12 -37.14 -14.54
N ALA A 15 24.33 -37.78 -15.40
CA ALA A 15 22.93 -38.10 -15.15
C ALA A 15 22.52 -39.23 -16.10
N LEU A 16 22.73 -40.48 -15.67
CA LEU A 16 22.16 -41.66 -16.31
C LEU A 16 21.52 -42.52 -15.22
N LEU A 17 20.19 -42.50 -15.15
CA LEU A 17 19.29 -43.65 -15.07
C LEU A 17 17.91 -43.23 -14.57
N ALA A 18 16.99 -42.98 -15.51
CA ALA A 18 15.57 -43.32 -15.37
C ALA A 18 14.89 -43.34 -16.75
N GLY A 19 14.40 -44.51 -17.16
CA GLY A 19 13.30 -44.66 -18.11
C GLY A 19 13.62 -44.52 -19.61
N SER A 20 13.87 -45.64 -20.26
CA SER A 20 13.76 -45.80 -21.71
C SER A 20 12.35 -45.48 -22.23
N GLY A 21 12.23 -44.53 -23.17
CA GLY A 21 11.12 -44.49 -24.13
C GLY A 21 10.28 -43.20 -24.22
N ARG A 22 10.87 -42.05 -24.59
CA ARG A 22 10.18 -41.00 -25.38
C ARG A 22 11.21 -40.37 -26.34
N LEU A 23 11.07 -40.63 -27.64
CA LEU A 23 11.93 -40.15 -28.72
C LEU A 23 12.11 -38.62 -28.65
N GLN A 24 13.31 -38.13 -28.96
CA GLN A 24 13.99 -37.05 -28.22
C GLN A 24 13.54 -35.62 -28.56
N ALA A 25 13.20 -34.82 -27.54
CA ALA A 25 13.34 -33.36 -27.59
C ALA A 25 14.84 -32.99 -27.42
N GLN A 26 15.26 -31.77 -27.79
CA GLN A 26 16.68 -31.36 -27.80
C GLN A 26 17.50 -32.07 -28.90
N VAL A 27 16.91 -32.20 -30.10
CA VAL A 27 17.52 -32.91 -31.25
C VAL A 27 18.75 -32.17 -31.76
N ASN A 28 18.68 -30.83 -31.77
CA ASN A 28 19.71 -29.98 -32.33
C ASN A 28 20.78 -29.55 -31.29
N GLY A 29 20.79 -30.16 -30.10
CA GLY A 29 21.74 -29.89 -29.02
C GLY A 29 21.06 -29.69 -27.66
N THR A 30 21.86 -29.50 -26.61
CA THR A 30 21.35 -29.34 -25.24
C THR A 30 20.70 -27.97 -25.05
N ALA A 31 19.51 -27.93 -24.46
CA ALA A 31 18.89 -26.65 -24.14
C ALA A 31 19.69 -25.91 -23.06
N ALA A 32 19.70 -24.60 -23.17
CA ALA A 32 20.41 -23.67 -22.33
C ALA A 32 19.47 -22.56 -21.87
N LYS A 33 19.87 -21.81 -20.85
CA LYS A 33 19.15 -20.60 -20.44
C LYS A 33 19.19 -19.56 -21.55
N ALA A 34 18.06 -18.94 -21.84
CA ALA A 34 17.99 -17.86 -22.81
C ALA A 34 18.60 -16.58 -22.21
N ILE A 35 19.78 -16.17 -22.69
CA ILE A 35 20.45 -14.93 -22.28
C ILE A 35 20.51 -13.93 -23.42
N ALA A 36 20.29 -12.65 -23.09
CA ALA A 36 20.48 -11.55 -24.03
C ALA A 36 21.98 -11.22 -24.18
N SER A 37 22.36 -10.77 -25.35
CA SER A 37 23.75 -10.47 -25.74
C SER A 37 23.83 -9.14 -26.49
N THR A 38 25.05 -8.67 -26.77
CA THR A 38 25.30 -7.43 -27.51
C THR A 38 25.81 -7.72 -28.92
N VAL A 39 25.99 -6.68 -29.73
CA VAL A 39 26.58 -6.83 -31.07
C VAL A 39 28.05 -7.27 -30.98
N GLU A 40 28.75 -6.83 -29.94
CA GLU A 40 30.18 -7.08 -29.73
C GLU A 40 30.45 -8.50 -29.20
N LYS A 41 29.51 -9.06 -28.41
CA LYS A 41 29.60 -10.41 -27.85
C LYS A 41 28.34 -11.21 -28.17
N PRO A 42 28.10 -11.54 -29.45
CA PRO A 42 26.84 -12.16 -29.84
C PRO A 42 26.74 -13.59 -29.29
N VAL A 43 25.57 -13.91 -28.74
CA VAL A 43 25.19 -15.27 -28.40
C VAL A 43 24.03 -15.66 -29.30
N TYR A 44 24.30 -16.63 -30.17
CA TYR A 44 23.34 -17.15 -31.12
C TYR A 44 22.71 -18.44 -30.62
N TYR A 45 21.45 -18.66 -30.99
CA TYR A 45 20.67 -19.84 -30.62
C TYR A 45 19.96 -20.45 -31.83
N TYR A 46 19.86 -21.78 -31.81
CA TYR A 46 18.71 -22.44 -32.38
C TYR A 46 17.54 -22.37 -31.39
N ILE A 47 16.36 -22.04 -31.89
CA ILE A 47 15.14 -22.02 -31.08
C ILE A 47 14.29 -23.20 -31.54
N GLU A 48 14.29 -24.27 -30.75
CA GLU A 48 13.71 -25.57 -31.10
C GLU A 48 12.36 -25.78 -30.42
N SER A 49 11.37 -26.30 -31.14
CA SER A 49 10.06 -26.62 -30.55
C SER A 49 10.16 -27.80 -29.60
N ALA A 50 9.52 -27.67 -28.42
CA ALA A 50 9.37 -28.73 -27.43
C ALA A 50 8.05 -29.52 -27.60
N ALA A 51 7.26 -29.22 -28.63
CA ALA A 51 5.93 -29.78 -28.82
C ALA A 51 5.99 -31.28 -29.15
N ASP A 52 5.58 -32.15 -28.22
CA ASP A 52 5.67 -33.60 -28.36
C ASP A 52 4.36 -34.28 -28.85
N GLY A 53 3.37 -33.46 -29.22
CA GLY A 53 2.05 -33.92 -29.65
C GLY A 53 1.13 -34.38 -28.52
N THR A 54 1.55 -34.36 -27.25
CA THR A 54 0.68 -34.80 -26.15
C THR A 54 -0.34 -33.74 -25.73
N VAL A 55 -0.09 -32.47 -26.05
CA VAL A 55 -0.96 -31.35 -25.69
C VAL A 55 -1.95 -31.04 -26.81
N ASN A 56 -3.23 -31.01 -26.46
CA ASN A 56 -4.32 -30.65 -27.37
C ASN A 56 -4.52 -29.12 -27.37
N MET A 57 -4.29 -28.48 -28.51
CA MET A 57 -4.44 -27.03 -28.71
C MET A 57 -5.39 -26.69 -29.87
N GLY A 58 -6.52 -27.41 -29.96
CA GLY A 58 -7.56 -27.14 -30.96
C GLY A 58 -7.23 -27.71 -32.35
N ALA A 59 -7.36 -26.91 -33.41
CA ALA A 59 -7.26 -27.37 -34.80
C ALA A 59 -5.87 -27.92 -35.19
N ASN A 60 -4.83 -27.69 -34.38
CA ASN A 60 -3.49 -28.23 -34.57
C ASN A 60 -3.02 -29.14 -33.42
N ALA A 61 -3.99 -29.72 -32.69
CA ALA A 61 -3.75 -30.68 -31.62
C ALA A 61 -3.03 -31.93 -32.10
N GLY A 62 -2.23 -32.54 -31.21
CA GLY A 62 -1.64 -33.85 -31.49
C GLY A 62 -0.41 -33.83 -32.40
N LYS A 63 0.10 -32.65 -32.78
CA LYS A 63 1.26 -32.54 -33.65
C LYS A 63 2.57 -32.51 -32.86
N ASP A 64 3.46 -33.41 -33.23
CA ASP A 64 4.83 -33.45 -32.76
C ASP A 64 5.71 -32.60 -33.68
N TYR A 65 6.34 -31.59 -33.11
CA TYR A 65 7.28 -30.69 -33.82
C TYR A 65 8.66 -30.71 -33.17
N ARG A 66 8.98 -31.71 -32.35
CA ARG A 66 10.32 -31.83 -31.76
C ARG A 66 11.38 -31.87 -32.86
N GLY A 67 12.44 -31.10 -32.65
CA GLY A 67 13.51 -30.92 -33.64
C GLY A 67 13.24 -29.84 -34.70
N ASN A 68 12.03 -29.28 -34.78
CA ASN A 68 11.77 -28.15 -35.66
C ASN A 68 12.38 -26.87 -35.06
N LEU A 69 13.16 -26.16 -35.87
CA LEU A 69 13.79 -24.90 -35.53
C LEU A 69 12.99 -23.73 -36.09
N LEU A 70 12.85 -22.68 -35.28
CA LEU A 70 12.37 -21.38 -35.71
C LEU A 70 13.32 -20.79 -36.77
N TYR A 71 12.79 -20.30 -37.90
CA TYR A 71 13.61 -19.68 -38.93
C TYR A 71 12.86 -18.59 -39.70
N VAL A 72 13.62 -17.69 -40.33
CA VAL A 72 13.08 -16.67 -41.24
C VAL A 72 13.41 -17.07 -42.67
N PRO A 73 12.43 -17.23 -43.59
CA PRO A 73 12.69 -17.82 -44.90
C PRO A 73 13.31 -16.86 -45.93
N ASN A 74 13.25 -15.55 -45.73
CA ASN A 74 13.87 -14.54 -46.61
C ASN A 74 13.91 -13.17 -45.92
N SER A 75 14.58 -12.19 -46.52
CA SER A 75 14.75 -10.85 -45.96
C SER A 75 13.59 -9.87 -46.23
N THR A 76 12.42 -10.34 -46.67
CA THR A 76 11.26 -9.47 -46.93
C THR A 76 10.67 -8.94 -45.63
N ASP A 77 10.44 -7.63 -45.53
CA ASP A 77 9.79 -7.04 -44.36
C ASP A 77 8.36 -7.58 -44.17
N GLY A 78 8.04 -8.08 -42.98
CA GLY A 78 6.72 -8.66 -42.68
C GLY A 78 6.57 -10.12 -43.07
N VAL A 79 7.65 -10.82 -43.41
CA VAL A 79 7.61 -12.24 -43.73
C VAL A 79 7.17 -13.08 -42.52
N ASN A 80 6.39 -14.13 -42.77
CA ASN A 80 6.03 -15.12 -41.75
C ASN A 80 7.27 -15.84 -41.24
N ILE A 81 7.42 -15.89 -39.92
CA ILE A 81 8.38 -16.79 -39.29
C ILE A 81 7.87 -18.22 -39.45
N LYS A 82 8.79 -19.13 -39.72
CA LYS A 82 8.52 -20.53 -40.03
C LYS A 82 9.18 -21.42 -38.99
N HIS A 83 8.78 -22.69 -38.93
CA HIS A 83 9.50 -23.71 -38.18
C HIS A 83 9.63 -24.99 -38.98
N ASP A 84 10.82 -25.57 -39.07
CA ASP A 84 11.02 -26.83 -39.79
C ASP A 84 12.25 -27.57 -39.27
N LYS A 85 12.46 -28.80 -39.70
CA LYS A 85 13.68 -29.53 -39.38
C LYS A 85 14.90 -28.86 -39.98
N LEU A 86 16.03 -29.03 -39.32
CA LEU A 86 17.31 -28.47 -39.74
C LEU A 86 17.66 -28.83 -41.19
N GLU A 87 17.43 -30.08 -41.59
CA GLU A 87 17.65 -30.58 -42.97
C GLU A 87 16.90 -29.76 -44.03
N THR A 88 15.64 -29.39 -43.75
CA THR A 88 14.82 -28.53 -44.62
C THR A 88 15.37 -27.12 -44.71
N ILE A 89 15.85 -26.56 -43.59
CA ILE A 89 16.32 -25.17 -43.50
C ILE A 89 17.72 -25.01 -44.12
N THR A 90 18.49 -26.08 -44.25
CA THR A 90 19.81 -26.05 -44.92
C THR A 90 19.76 -26.28 -46.43
N ALA A 91 18.57 -26.52 -47.00
CA ALA A 91 18.40 -26.69 -48.43
C ALA A 91 18.43 -25.33 -49.17
N VAL A 92 19.15 -25.27 -50.29
CA VAL A 92 19.22 -24.08 -51.16
C VAL A 92 17.79 -23.62 -51.55
N PRO A 93 17.44 -22.33 -51.42
CA PRO A 93 18.32 -21.16 -51.22
C PRO A 93 18.62 -20.79 -49.76
N LEU A 94 18.15 -21.56 -48.79
CA LEU A 94 18.36 -21.28 -47.37
C LEU A 94 19.75 -21.75 -46.91
N THR A 95 20.15 -21.20 -45.76
CA THR A 95 21.41 -21.55 -45.07
C THR A 95 21.14 -21.72 -43.59
N ILE A 96 22.07 -22.32 -42.86
CA ILE A 96 21.97 -22.50 -41.41
C ILE A 96 21.68 -21.21 -40.64
N ASP A 97 22.19 -20.07 -41.12
CA ASP A 97 21.99 -18.77 -40.47
C ASP A 97 20.52 -18.31 -40.48
N HIS A 98 19.66 -18.89 -41.32
CA HIS A 98 18.23 -18.61 -41.32
C HIS A 98 17.55 -19.19 -40.07
N ALA A 99 18.07 -20.27 -39.50
CA ALA A 99 17.58 -20.90 -38.26
C ALA A 99 18.18 -20.29 -36.98
N ILE A 100 19.11 -19.34 -37.12
CA ILE A 100 19.88 -18.80 -36.00
C ILE A 100 19.31 -17.45 -35.55
N TRP A 101 19.16 -17.32 -34.23
CA TRP A 101 18.61 -16.13 -33.58
C TRP A 101 19.50 -15.58 -32.49
N GLN A 102 19.52 -14.27 -32.34
CA GLN A 102 20.16 -13.57 -31.24
C GLN A 102 19.09 -12.86 -30.41
N MET A 103 19.09 -13.11 -29.10
CA MET A 103 18.46 -12.18 -28.16
C MET A 103 19.40 -11.01 -27.97
N ILE A 104 19.12 -9.87 -28.62
CA ILE A 104 20.01 -8.71 -28.68
C ILE A 104 19.44 -7.54 -27.87
N ILE A 105 20.29 -6.86 -27.11
CA ILE A 105 19.93 -5.63 -26.40
C ILE A 105 20.08 -4.45 -27.37
N VAL A 106 18.99 -3.72 -27.62
CA VAL A 106 18.97 -2.50 -28.44
C VAL A 106 18.17 -1.44 -27.69
N ASN A 107 18.81 -0.30 -27.37
CA ASN A 107 18.21 0.80 -26.61
C ASN A 107 17.52 0.30 -25.32
N ASP A 108 18.26 -0.46 -24.50
CA ASP A 108 17.79 -1.05 -23.22
C ASP A 108 16.60 -2.02 -23.33
N SER A 109 16.24 -2.43 -24.55
CA SER A 109 15.20 -3.44 -24.78
C SER A 109 15.78 -4.67 -25.46
N VAL A 110 15.49 -5.84 -24.89
CA VAL A 110 15.78 -7.13 -25.56
C VAL A 110 14.88 -7.28 -26.78
N LYS A 111 15.48 -7.69 -27.90
CA LYS A 111 14.85 -8.01 -29.19
C LYS A 111 15.29 -9.40 -29.63
N LEU A 112 14.51 -10.07 -30.47
CA LEU A 112 14.92 -11.32 -31.09
C LEU A 112 15.24 -11.07 -32.56
N LYS A 113 16.52 -11.16 -32.93
CA LYS A 113 17.04 -10.84 -34.27
C LYS A 113 17.50 -12.11 -34.98
N ASN A 114 17.08 -12.31 -36.22
CA ASN A 114 17.55 -13.41 -37.05
C ASN A 114 18.92 -13.08 -37.67
N LYS A 115 19.81 -14.06 -37.71
CA LYS A 115 21.19 -13.87 -38.19
C LYS A 115 21.28 -13.67 -39.70
N ALA A 116 20.66 -14.53 -40.51
CA ALA A 116 20.73 -14.43 -41.98
C ALA A 116 20.09 -13.15 -42.53
N THR A 117 18.90 -12.81 -42.03
CA THR A 117 18.07 -11.74 -42.62
C THR A 117 18.23 -10.40 -41.93
N GLY A 118 18.76 -10.38 -40.69
CA GLY A 118 18.83 -9.18 -39.85
C GLY A 118 17.49 -8.70 -39.33
N LEU A 119 16.38 -9.39 -39.64
CA LEU A 119 15.03 -9.03 -39.23
C LEU A 119 14.75 -9.38 -37.76
N TYR A 120 13.86 -8.64 -37.13
CA TYR A 120 13.42 -8.81 -35.74
C TYR A 120 12.04 -9.46 -35.65
N MET A 121 11.82 -10.28 -34.62
CA MET A 121 10.49 -10.81 -34.31
C MET A 121 9.52 -9.70 -33.90
N LYS A 122 8.34 -9.68 -34.52
CA LYS A 122 7.21 -8.80 -34.23
C LYS A 122 5.91 -9.60 -34.21
N ASP A 123 4.94 -9.16 -33.41
CA ASP A 123 3.61 -9.79 -33.34
C ASP A 123 3.68 -11.29 -32.98
N ALA A 124 4.76 -11.71 -32.31
CA ALA A 124 5.14 -13.10 -32.07
C ALA A 124 5.06 -14.06 -33.28
N ARG A 125 4.98 -13.57 -34.52
CA ARG A 125 4.77 -14.39 -35.73
C ARG A 125 5.47 -13.91 -37.01
N PHE A 126 5.79 -12.61 -37.10
CA PHE A 126 6.42 -12.03 -38.29
C PHE A 126 7.85 -11.59 -38.00
N ALA A 127 8.70 -11.63 -39.03
CA ALA A 127 10.01 -11.01 -39.01
C ALA A 127 9.94 -9.66 -39.75
N ARG A 128 10.44 -8.59 -39.12
CA ARG A 128 10.38 -7.22 -39.64
C ARG A 128 11.68 -6.45 -39.43
N THR A 129 11.90 -5.43 -40.23
CA THR A 129 13.07 -4.54 -40.19
C THR A 129 13.02 -3.64 -38.96
N ALA A 130 11.83 -3.24 -38.53
CA ALA A 130 11.63 -2.37 -37.37
C ALA A 130 11.74 -3.15 -36.05
N SER A 131 12.66 -2.71 -35.18
CA SER A 131 12.96 -3.33 -33.88
C SER A 131 12.09 -2.83 -32.71
N ALA A 132 11.01 -2.07 -32.93
CA ALA A 132 10.33 -1.31 -31.87
C ALA A 132 9.76 -2.17 -30.72
N THR A 133 9.46 -3.45 -30.94
CA THR A 133 8.77 -4.31 -29.98
C THR A 133 9.73 -5.03 -29.05
N ARG A 134 9.51 -4.98 -27.73
CA ARG A 134 10.32 -5.73 -26.76
C ARG A 134 10.00 -7.22 -26.89
N PHE A 135 11.04 -8.05 -26.96
CA PHE A 135 10.93 -9.50 -26.91
C PHE A 135 11.11 -10.01 -25.47
N THR A 136 10.42 -11.08 -25.12
CA THR A 136 10.62 -11.78 -23.85
C THR A 136 10.43 -13.28 -24.03
N ALA A 137 11.37 -14.06 -23.52
CA ALA A 137 11.27 -15.50 -23.38
C ALA A 137 10.89 -15.80 -21.92
N PHE A 138 9.65 -16.23 -21.69
CA PHE A 138 9.14 -16.54 -20.35
C PHE A 138 9.32 -18.03 -20.05
N PRO A 139 10.05 -18.41 -18.98
CA PRO A 139 10.09 -19.80 -18.54
C PRO A 139 8.67 -20.32 -18.27
N LEU A 140 8.34 -21.50 -18.79
CA LEU A 140 6.96 -22.02 -18.74
C LEU A 140 6.55 -22.55 -17.36
N ASN A 141 7.45 -23.24 -16.64
CA ASN A 141 7.25 -23.61 -15.25
C ASN A 141 8.57 -24.06 -14.60
N THR A 142 8.51 -24.37 -13.30
CA THR A 142 9.63 -24.88 -12.50
C THR A 142 10.04 -26.32 -12.82
N ALA A 143 9.13 -27.14 -13.37
CA ALA A 143 9.40 -28.53 -13.73
C ALA A 143 10.14 -28.67 -15.08
N ALA A 144 10.11 -27.64 -15.91
CA ALA A 144 10.77 -27.55 -17.21
C ALA A 144 11.36 -26.13 -17.39
N PRO A 145 12.37 -25.75 -16.57
CA PRO A 145 12.88 -24.37 -16.49
C PRO A 145 13.58 -23.88 -17.77
N LEU A 146 13.91 -24.80 -18.68
CA LEU A 146 14.55 -24.51 -19.96
C LEU A 146 13.57 -24.48 -21.14
N GLN A 147 12.26 -24.60 -20.89
CA GLN A 147 11.23 -24.36 -21.89
C GLN A 147 10.67 -22.96 -21.74
N TYR A 148 10.61 -22.24 -22.85
CA TYR A 148 10.22 -20.84 -22.88
C TYR A 148 9.02 -20.63 -23.79
N SER A 149 8.14 -19.74 -23.37
CA SER A 149 7.13 -19.11 -24.20
C SER A 149 7.68 -17.83 -24.79
N LEU A 150 7.52 -17.61 -26.09
CA LEU A 150 8.08 -16.48 -26.81
C LEU A 150 7.01 -15.40 -27.01
N LYS A 151 7.27 -14.18 -26.54
CA LYS A 151 6.29 -13.09 -26.61
C LYS A 151 6.94 -11.77 -27.03
N THR A 152 6.17 -10.97 -27.75
CA THR A 152 6.52 -9.57 -28.05
C THR A 152 5.55 -8.63 -27.35
N SER A 153 6.00 -7.43 -26.96
CA SER A 153 5.22 -6.48 -26.16
C SER A 153 3.96 -5.96 -26.85
N ASP A 154 3.85 -6.12 -28.16
CA ASP A 154 2.69 -5.74 -28.98
C ASP A 154 1.61 -6.84 -29.06
N GLN A 155 1.80 -7.99 -28.40
CA GLN A 155 0.85 -9.10 -28.41
C GLN A 155 0.63 -9.70 -27.03
N ALA A 156 -0.61 -10.08 -26.74
CA ALA A 156 -0.97 -10.75 -25.49
C ALA A 156 -0.63 -12.26 -25.52
N SER A 157 -0.83 -12.90 -26.68
CA SER A 157 -0.61 -14.34 -26.88
C SER A 157 0.82 -14.63 -27.34
N PRO A 158 1.47 -15.67 -26.82
CA PRO A 158 2.79 -16.09 -27.27
C PRO A 158 2.77 -16.75 -28.66
N GLY A 159 3.95 -16.81 -29.28
CA GLY A 159 4.20 -17.46 -30.55
C GLY A 159 4.21 -18.98 -30.42
N VAL A 160 3.58 -19.66 -31.37
CA VAL A 160 3.33 -21.11 -31.33
C VAL A 160 3.70 -21.78 -32.63
N ALA A 161 4.23 -23.00 -32.57
CA ALA A 161 4.45 -23.84 -33.75
C ALA A 161 3.09 -24.26 -34.34
N TRP A 162 2.80 -23.83 -35.57
CA TRP A 162 1.52 -24.06 -36.22
C TRP A 162 1.67 -24.62 -37.64
N ASN A 163 0.68 -25.38 -38.09
CA ASN A 163 0.61 -25.83 -39.48
C ASN A 163 -0.75 -25.52 -40.10
N SER A 164 -0.75 -25.08 -41.36
CA SER A 164 -1.98 -25.03 -42.17
C SER A 164 -1.70 -25.39 -43.62
N ALA A 165 -2.74 -25.84 -44.33
CA ALA A 165 -2.63 -26.17 -45.75
C ALA A 165 -2.16 -24.97 -46.61
N ALA A 166 -2.55 -23.74 -46.24
CA ALA A 166 -2.19 -22.54 -46.97
C ALA A 166 -0.76 -22.04 -46.70
N ASN A 167 -0.24 -22.25 -45.48
CA ASN A 167 1.02 -21.65 -45.04
C ASN A 167 2.13 -22.66 -44.71
N GLY A 168 1.85 -23.96 -44.78
CA GLY A 168 2.78 -25.00 -44.29
C GLY A 168 3.04 -24.84 -42.79
N ASN A 169 4.26 -25.13 -42.34
CA ASN A 169 4.69 -24.88 -40.97
C ASN A 169 5.00 -23.40 -40.75
N TYR A 170 4.35 -22.72 -39.82
CA TYR A 170 4.54 -21.30 -39.53
C TYR A 170 4.29 -20.99 -38.06
N ILE A 171 4.63 -19.78 -37.64
CA ILE A 171 4.33 -19.34 -36.28
C ILE A 171 3.00 -18.62 -36.24
N ASP A 172 2.12 -19.02 -35.33
CA ASP A 172 0.87 -18.31 -35.01
C ASP A 172 0.84 -17.93 -33.51
N ARG A 173 -0.30 -17.47 -33.01
CA ARG A 173 -0.47 -16.98 -31.64
C ARG A 173 -1.56 -17.75 -30.90
N TRP A 174 -1.26 -18.22 -29.69
CA TRP A 174 -2.26 -18.88 -28.84
C TRP A 174 -2.00 -18.65 -27.36
N GLY A 175 -3.05 -18.35 -26.59
CA GLY A 175 -2.97 -18.17 -25.14
C GLY A 175 -2.83 -19.49 -24.39
N SER A 176 -1.61 -20.01 -24.27
CA SER A 176 -1.27 -21.18 -23.44
C SER A 176 0.11 -21.03 -22.81
N THR A 177 0.32 -21.72 -21.69
CA THR A 177 1.61 -21.83 -20.98
C THR A 177 1.96 -23.30 -20.69
N ALA A 178 1.35 -24.24 -21.40
CA ALA A 178 1.60 -25.66 -21.17
C ALA A 178 3.02 -26.05 -21.62
N PRO A 179 3.82 -26.72 -20.77
CA PRO A 179 5.10 -27.31 -21.19
C PRO A 179 4.85 -28.41 -22.23
N PHE A 180 5.87 -28.75 -23.01
CA PHE A 180 5.85 -29.79 -24.06
C PHE A 180 4.78 -29.57 -25.15
N SER A 181 4.25 -28.35 -25.25
CA SER A 181 3.20 -27.97 -26.21
C SER A 181 3.76 -27.14 -27.36
N GLN A 182 2.90 -26.79 -28.32
CA GLN A 182 3.22 -25.91 -29.44
C GLN A 182 3.71 -24.52 -29.02
N VAL A 183 3.47 -24.08 -27.77
CA VAL A 183 3.99 -22.80 -27.25
C VAL A 183 5.37 -22.89 -26.62
N ALA A 184 5.90 -24.11 -26.45
CA ALA A 184 7.10 -24.38 -25.67
C ALA A 184 8.32 -24.49 -26.60
N TRP A 185 9.36 -23.72 -26.27
CA TRP A 185 10.58 -23.64 -27.07
C TRP A 185 11.83 -23.82 -26.20
N TYR A 186 12.81 -24.56 -26.71
CA TYR A 186 14.15 -24.64 -26.17
C TYR A 186 15.06 -23.63 -26.86
N PHE A 187 15.96 -23.01 -26.09
CA PHE A 187 17.09 -22.27 -26.64
C PHE A 187 18.31 -23.19 -26.61
N ILE A 188 18.92 -23.45 -27.75
CA ILE A 188 20.12 -24.27 -27.87
C ILE A 188 21.22 -23.35 -28.37
N VAL A 189 22.34 -23.25 -27.64
CA VAL A 189 23.45 -22.39 -28.04
C VAL A 189 23.99 -22.88 -29.38
N ALA A 190 23.98 -22.00 -30.39
CA ALA A 190 24.43 -22.35 -31.73
C ALA A 190 25.96 -22.47 -31.76
N PRO A 191 26.51 -23.36 -32.60
CA PRO A 191 27.95 -23.52 -32.75
C PRO A 191 28.69 -22.20 -32.99
N GLY A 192 29.77 -21.97 -32.23
CA GLY A 192 30.58 -20.75 -32.28
C GLY A 192 30.14 -19.65 -31.30
N SER A 193 29.06 -19.85 -30.52
CA SER A 193 28.60 -18.90 -29.50
C SER A 193 28.96 -19.31 -28.07
N GLU A 194 29.58 -20.47 -27.87
CA GLU A 194 29.80 -21.10 -26.57
C GLU A 194 30.68 -20.24 -25.66
N ALA A 195 31.72 -19.61 -26.20
CA ALA A 195 32.62 -18.74 -25.43
C ALA A 195 31.88 -17.50 -24.91
N ASN A 196 31.12 -16.82 -25.78
CA ASN A 196 30.32 -15.65 -25.39
C ASN A 196 29.21 -16.06 -24.41
N TYR A 197 28.59 -17.23 -24.62
CA TYR A 197 27.59 -17.77 -23.69
C TYR A 197 28.19 -17.99 -22.30
N ALA A 198 29.31 -18.71 -22.23
CA ALA A 198 29.98 -19.01 -20.97
C ALA A 198 30.40 -17.75 -20.22
N GLU A 199 30.83 -16.70 -20.93
CA GLU A 199 31.17 -15.42 -20.32
C GLU A 199 29.95 -14.66 -19.77
N LEU A 200 28.84 -14.62 -20.52
CA LEU A 200 27.66 -13.84 -20.16
C LEU A 200 26.72 -14.57 -19.19
N TYR A 201 26.78 -15.89 -19.14
CA TYR A 201 25.89 -16.74 -18.34
C TYR A 201 25.89 -16.38 -16.84
N PRO A 202 27.04 -16.23 -16.15
CA PRO A 202 27.04 -15.88 -14.72
C PRO A 202 26.34 -14.55 -14.42
N ALA A 203 26.52 -13.53 -15.26
CA ALA A 203 25.87 -12.24 -15.08
C ALA A 203 24.34 -12.34 -15.22
N ALA A 204 23.85 -13.15 -16.16
CA ALA A 204 22.41 -13.37 -16.32
C ALA A 204 21.79 -14.09 -15.12
N VAL A 205 22.46 -15.14 -14.59
CA VAL A 205 21.98 -15.85 -13.40
C VAL A 205 22.03 -14.95 -12.15
N LYS A 206 23.04 -14.08 -12.03
CA LYS A 206 23.14 -13.10 -10.94
C LYS A 206 21.93 -12.16 -10.88
N VAL A 207 21.43 -11.70 -12.04
CA VAL A 207 20.21 -10.89 -12.14
C VAL A 207 18.99 -11.63 -11.60
N ASP A 208 18.85 -12.92 -11.93
CA ASP A 208 17.74 -13.75 -11.44
C ASP A 208 17.80 -13.97 -9.93
N LEU A 209 19.00 -14.17 -9.38
CA LEU A 209 19.20 -14.25 -7.93
C LEU A 209 18.74 -12.96 -7.24
N ASN A 210 19.14 -11.79 -7.74
CA ASN A 210 18.72 -10.50 -7.19
C ASN A 210 17.19 -10.30 -7.27
N ALA A 211 16.57 -10.69 -8.40
CA ALA A 211 15.12 -10.65 -8.55
C ALA A 211 14.42 -11.56 -7.53
N LYS A 212 14.97 -12.77 -7.29
CA LYS A 212 14.44 -13.70 -6.30
C LYS A 212 14.58 -13.16 -4.88
N ILE A 213 15.74 -12.62 -4.52
CA ILE A 213 15.98 -11.95 -3.22
C ILE A 213 14.94 -10.86 -2.99
N THR A 214 14.80 -9.93 -3.95
CA THR A 214 13.85 -8.81 -3.87
C THR A 214 12.42 -9.29 -3.68
N SER A 215 11.98 -10.28 -4.47
CA SER A 215 10.62 -10.83 -4.34
C SER A 215 10.38 -11.52 -2.98
N THR A 216 11.41 -12.13 -2.42
CA THR A 216 11.32 -12.84 -1.14
C THR A 216 11.35 -11.87 0.05
N GLN A 217 12.13 -10.79 -0.04
CA GLN A 217 12.07 -9.68 0.92
C GLN A 217 10.68 -9.02 0.92
N ALA A 218 10.10 -8.78 -0.27
CA ALA A 218 8.75 -8.23 -0.38
C ALA A 218 7.72 -9.13 0.35
N MET A 219 7.83 -10.46 0.20
CA MET A 219 6.98 -11.41 0.94
C MET A 219 7.08 -11.24 2.46
N LEU A 220 8.28 -11.01 3.01
CA LEU A 220 8.43 -10.74 4.44
C LEU A 220 7.78 -9.41 4.85
N THR A 221 7.80 -8.39 4.00
CA THR A 221 7.14 -7.09 4.32
C THR A 221 5.62 -7.17 4.32
N THR A 222 5.03 -8.03 3.49
CA THR A 222 3.59 -8.20 3.34
C THR A 222 2.99 -9.28 4.25
N THR A 223 3.80 -9.95 5.06
CA THR A 223 3.38 -10.98 6.02
C THR A 223 3.80 -10.64 7.45
N ALA A 224 3.17 -11.27 8.44
CA ALA A 224 3.47 -11.04 9.86
C ALA A 224 3.55 -12.35 10.66
N VAL A 225 4.33 -12.28 11.74
CA VAL A 225 4.39 -13.33 12.76
C VAL A 225 3.09 -13.38 13.55
N GLY A 226 2.64 -14.57 13.91
CA GLY A 226 1.50 -14.76 14.82
C GLY A 226 1.01 -16.20 14.84
N ASP A 227 0.08 -16.45 15.75
CA ASP A 227 -0.60 -17.73 15.98
C ASP A 227 -2.01 -17.78 15.35
N GLN A 228 -2.46 -16.67 14.77
CA GLN A 228 -3.77 -16.55 14.14
C GLN A 228 -3.76 -17.13 12.72
N PRO A 229 -4.91 -17.63 12.22
CA PRO A 229 -4.99 -18.12 10.84
C PRO A 229 -4.47 -17.09 9.84
N GLY A 230 -3.61 -17.53 8.93
CA GLY A 230 -2.99 -16.69 7.90
C GLY A 230 -1.72 -15.95 8.35
N LYS A 231 -1.31 -16.08 9.61
CA LYS A 231 0.00 -15.63 10.10
C LYS A 231 1.06 -16.72 9.91
N PHE A 232 2.32 -16.34 10.08
CA PHE A 232 3.47 -17.23 9.92
C PHE A 232 4.20 -17.39 11.26
N THR A 233 4.84 -18.54 11.45
CA THR A 233 5.62 -18.77 12.69
C THR A 233 6.90 -17.92 12.72
N GLU A 234 7.32 -17.53 13.91
CA GLU A 234 8.57 -16.76 14.10
C GLU A 234 9.79 -17.54 13.61
N ALA A 235 9.85 -18.84 13.90
CA ALA A 235 10.92 -19.74 13.47
C ALA A 235 11.04 -19.78 11.94
N ALA A 236 9.92 -19.92 11.21
CA ALA A 236 9.95 -19.94 9.76
C ALA A 236 10.33 -18.58 9.17
N ARG A 237 9.88 -17.48 9.78
CA ARG A 237 10.27 -16.12 9.35
C ARG A 237 11.78 -15.89 9.50
N THR A 238 12.35 -16.31 10.62
CA THR A 238 13.78 -16.23 10.89
C THR A 238 14.58 -17.09 9.92
N ALA A 239 14.11 -18.30 9.63
CA ALA A 239 14.72 -19.19 8.64
C ALA A 239 14.71 -18.58 7.22
N LEU A 240 13.58 -17.97 6.81
CA LEU A 240 13.50 -17.29 5.51
C LEU A 240 14.43 -16.08 5.43
N GLN A 241 14.51 -15.28 6.49
CA GLN A 241 15.46 -14.16 6.56
C GLN A 241 16.90 -14.65 6.45
N SER A 242 17.26 -15.72 7.16
CA SER A 242 18.61 -16.31 7.08
C SER A 242 18.93 -16.80 5.67
N ALA A 243 17.95 -17.37 4.95
CA ALA A 243 18.13 -17.79 3.56
C ALA A 243 18.28 -16.60 2.60
N ILE A 244 17.58 -15.49 2.85
CA ILE A 244 17.78 -14.23 2.12
C ILE A 244 19.20 -13.72 2.34
N ASP A 245 19.67 -13.67 3.59
CA ASP A 245 21.00 -13.15 3.92
C ASP A 245 22.11 -14.02 3.30
N ALA A 246 21.95 -15.34 3.31
CA ALA A 246 22.85 -16.27 2.63
C ALA A 246 22.87 -16.04 1.11
N ALA A 247 21.70 -15.89 0.48
CA ALA A 247 21.59 -15.59 -0.94
C ALA A 247 22.22 -14.24 -1.30
N GLN A 248 22.04 -13.22 -0.46
CA GLN A 248 22.65 -11.90 -0.62
C GLN A 248 24.18 -11.98 -0.51
N SER A 249 24.71 -12.74 0.45
CA SER A 249 26.16 -12.96 0.57
C SER A 249 26.75 -13.61 -0.68
N VAL A 250 26.06 -14.57 -1.30
CA VAL A 250 26.50 -15.17 -2.56
C VAL A 250 26.46 -14.15 -3.69
N HIS A 251 25.37 -13.37 -3.79
CA HIS A 251 25.21 -12.33 -4.80
C HIS A 251 26.32 -11.27 -4.73
N ASP A 252 26.68 -10.80 -3.54
CA ASP A 252 27.62 -9.69 -3.36
C ASP A 252 29.08 -10.14 -3.44
N ASN A 253 29.35 -11.42 -3.25
CA ASN A 253 30.69 -11.98 -3.43
C ASN A 253 31.11 -11.94 -4.90
N ALA A 254 32.13 -11.13 -5.21
CA ALA A 254 32.68 -10.98 -6.55
C ALA A 254 33.31 -12.27 -7.12
N ALA A 255 33.66 -13.24 -6.25
CA ALA A 255 34.21 -14.53 -6.67
C ALA A 255 33.13 -15.59 -6.98
N SER A 256 31.85 -15.34 -6.68
CA SER A 256 30.76 -16.29 -6.97
C SER A 256 30.53 -16.43 -8.48
N GLY A 257 30.39 -17.66 -8.95
CA GLY A 257 30.03 -18.00 -10.32
C GLY A 257 28.56 -18.40 -10.48
N ALA A 258 28.22 -18.84 -11.69
CA ALA A 258 26.84 -19.22 -12.04
C ALA A 258 26.31 -20.38 -11.18
N ALA A 259 27.15 -21.37 -10.87
CA ALA A 259 26.75 -22.52 -10.07
C ALA A 259 26.38 -22.12 -8.64
N GLU A 260 27.14 -21.20 -8.02
CA GLU A 260 26.82 -20.67 -6.70
C GLU A 260 25.52 -19.85 -6.72
N PHE A 261 25.30 -19.04 -7.78
CA PHE A 261 24.05 -18.28 -7.92
C PHE A 261 22.83 -19.21 -8.09
N GLU A 262 22.92 -20.27 -8.89
CA GLU A 262 21.86 -21.26 -9.06
C GLU A 262 21.54 -21.99 -7.76
N ALA A 263 22.57 -22.45 -7.04
CA ALA A 263 22.40 -23.09 -5.73
C ALA A 263 21.73 -22.13 -4.73
N ALA A 264 22.10 -20.84 -4.74
CA ALA A 264 21.45 -19.83 -3.91
C ALA A 264 19.97 -19.62 -4.27
N ILE A 265 19.62 -19.61 -5.57
CA ILE A 265 18.23 -19.54 -6.03
C ILE A 265 17.43 -20.77 -5.57
N GLU A 266 17.97 -21.98 -5.71
CA GLU A 266 17.32 -23.22 -5.29
C GLU A 266 17.09 -23.27 -3.77
N ASN A 267 18.12 -22.91 -2.99
CA ASN A 267 18.03 -22.81 -1.54
C ASN A 267 16.96 -21.79 -1.11
N LEU A 268 16.95 -20.61 -1.74
CA LEU A 268 15.96 -19.57 -1.44
C LEU A 268 14.54 -20.00 -1.86
N ASN A 269 14.38 -20.72 -2.97
CA ASN A 269 13.09 -21.30 -3.37
C ASN A 269 12.58 -22.31 -2.33
N THR A 270 13.46 -23.19 -1.84
CA THR A 270 13.13 -24.17 -0.80
C THR A 270 12.73 -23.49 0.51
N ALA A 271 13.46 -22.45 0.90
CA ALA A 271 13.12 -21.64 2.08
C ALA A 271 11.77 -20.95 1.93
N VAL A 272 11.45 -20.40 0.74
CA VAL A 272 10.13 -19.82 0.45
C VAL A 272 9.02 -20.87 0.59
N GLN A 273 9.18 -22.07 0.04
CA GLN A 273 8.15 -23.11 0.16
C GLN A 273 7.95 -23.55 1.62
N THR A 274 9.04 -23.68 2.37
CA THR A 274 8.99 -23.98 3.81
C THR A 274 8.25 -22.88 4.57
N TYR A 275 8.54 -21.62 4.27
CA TYR A 275 7.86 -20.47 4.86
C TYR A 275 6.36 -20.47 4.55
N LEU A 276 5.98 -20.64 3.28
CA LEU A 276 4.57 -20.73 2.86
C LEU A 276 3.83 -21.89 3.56
N GLY A 277 4.50 -23.04 3.71
CA GLY A 277 3.99 -24.20 4.43
C GLY A 277 3.80 -23.98 5.94
N SER A 278 4.50 -23.00 6.52
CA SER A 278 4.39 -22.62 7.94
C SER A 278 3.20 -21.70 8.24
N CYS A 279 2.44 -21.29 7.22
CA CYS A 279 1.23 -20.51 7.40
C CYS A 279 0.27 -21.24 8.34
N VAL A 280 -0.12 -20.57 9.43
CA VAL A 280 -1.06 -21.11 10.40
C VAL A 280 -2.42 -21.26 9.74
N LYS A 281 -2.97 -22.48 9.73
CA LYS A 281 -4.30 -22.78 9.21
C LYS A 281 -5.34 -22.68 10.34
N PRO A 282 -6.62 -22.46 10.02
CA PRO A 282 -7.69 -22.54 11.00
C PRO A 282 -7.69 -23.92 11.69
N ALA A 283 -7.81 -23.91 13.02
CA ALA A 283 -7.94 -25.13 13.80
C ALA A 283 -9.29 -25.81 13.51
N ILE A 284 -9.24 -27.14 13.39
CA ILE A 284 -10.42 -27.98 13.26
C ILE A 284 -10.95 -28.26 14.66
N SER A 285 -12.22 -27.96 14.88
CA SER A 285 -12.90 -28.24 16.15
C SER A 285 -13.14 -29.73 16.33
N ASP A 286 -13.02 -30.20 17.56
CA ASP A 286 -13.30 -31.54 18.02
C ASP A 286 -14.14 -31.54 19.30
N GLU A 287 -14.25 -32.69 19.97
CA GLU A 287 -15.04 -32.85 21.20
C GLU A 287 -14.47 -32.09 22.40
N THR A 288 -13.17 -31.76 22.37
CA THR A 288 -12.44 -31.12 23.48
C THR A 288 -12.16 -29.64 23.21
N THR A 289 -12.10 -29.25 21.94
CA THR A 289 -11.73 -27.91 21.51
C THR A 289 -12.71 -27.40 20.45
N THR A 290 -13.43 -26.33 20.77
CA THR A 290 -14.30 -25.63 19.81
C THR A 290 -13.69 -24.28 19.47
N LYS A 291 -13.54 -24.01 18.16
CA LYS A 291 -13.02 -22.76 17.63
C LYS A 291 -13.99 -22.16 16.63
N TRP A 292 -14.37 -20.91 16.87
CA TRP A 292 -15.29 -20.14 16.03
C TRP A 292 -14.54 -19.09 15.23
N TYR A 293 -14.98 -18.88 14.00
CA TYR A 293 -14.35 -17.96 13.07
C TYR A 293 -15.37 -17.08 12.36
N PHE A 294 -14.97 -15.84 12.09
CA PHE A 294 -15.57 -15.04 11.05
C PHE A 294 -14.89 -15.37 9.71
N LEU A 295 -15.68 -15.50 8.64
CA LEU A 295 -15.18 -15.67 7.28
C LEU A 295 -15.53 -14.44 6.46
N GLN A 296 -14.54 -13.60 6.19
CA GLN A 296 -14.72 -12.35 5.44
C GLN A 296 -14.40 -12.57 3.95
N GLY A 297 -15.37 -12.28 3.09
CA GLY A 297 -15.23 -12.35 1.63
C GLY A 297 -14.46 -11.15 1.06
N THR A 298 -14.16 -11.17 -0.24
CA THR A 298 -13.67 -9.97 -0.97
C THR A 298 -14.80 -9.07 -1.45
N ARG A 299 -16.03 -9.61 -1.60
CA ARG A 299 -17.14 -8.90 -2.24
C ARG A 299 -18.51 -9.20 -1.57
N PRO A 300 -19.29 -8.14 -1.26
CA PRO A 300 -18.85 -6.76 -1.08
C PRO A 300 -17.68 -6.67 -0.09
N ALA A 301 -16.84 -5.65 -0.22
CA ALA A 301 -15.73 -5.46 0.71
C ALA A 301 -16.26 -5.42 2.15
N ASN A 302 -15.52 -6.05 3.08
CA ASN A 302 -15.90 -6.15 4.50
C ASN A 302 -17.24 -6.85 4.76
N SER A 303 -17.64 -7.79 3.90
CA SER A 303 -18.77 -8.68 4.17
C SER A 303 -18.32 -10.03 4.73
N TYR A 304 -19.15 -10.59 5.60
CA TYR A 304 -18.92 -11.82 6.34
C TYR A 304 -19.98 -12.86 6.00
N MET A 305 -19.56 -14.11 5.94
CA MET A 305 -20.43 -15.23 5.64
C MET A 305 -21.48 -15.39 6.74
N THR A 306 -22.75 -15.23 6.37
CA THR A 306 -23.87 -15.14 7.29
C THR A 306 -24.93 -16.18 6.98
N SER A 307 -25.27 -17.00 7.96
CA SER A 307 -26.45 -17.87 7.90
C SER A 307 -27.73 -17.02 7.95
N THR A 308 -28.70 -17.32 7.11
CA THR A 308 -30.00 -16.60 7.10
C THR A 308 -31.15 -17.41 7.68
N GLY A 309 -30.86 -18.59 8.22
CA GLY A 309 -31.83 -19.52 8.79
C GLY A 309 -31.55 -20.96 8.37
N SER A 310 -32.29 -21.90 8.95
CA SER A 310 -32.21 -23.32 8.60
C SER A 310 -32.58 -23.53 7.13
N LYS A 311 -31.77 -24.32 6.42
CA LYS A 311 -31.90 -24.65 4.98
C LYS A 311 -31.95 -23.43 4.05
N ALA A 312 -31.54 -22.25 4.54
CA ALA A 312 -31.64 -21.00 3.82
C ALA A 312 -30.32 -20.66 3.10
N PRO A 313 -30.35 -19.76 2.09
CA PRO A 313 -29.15 -19.29 1.42
C PRO A 313 -28.17 -18.60 2.39
N ILE A 314 -26.89 -18.84 2.17
CA ILE A 314 -25.80 -18.15 2.88
C ILE A 314 -25.49 -16.86 2.12
N LEU A 315 -25.41 -15.74 2.84
CA LEU A 315 -25.19 -14.41 2.26
C LEU A 315 -23.93 -13.77 2.84
N GLY A 316 -23.37 -12.81 2.10
CA GLY A 316 -22.38 -11.86 2.62
C GLY A 316 -23.10 -10.66 3.24
N ARG A 317 -22.91 -10.41 4.53
CA ARG A 317 -23.45 -9.22 5.22
C ARG A 317 -22.34 -8.47 5.94
N THR A 318 -22.56 -7.19 6.24
CA THR A 318 -21.67 -6.44 7.14
C THR A 318 -21.54 -7.17 8.48
N VAL A 319 -20.49 -6.87 9.25
CA VAL A 319 -20.29 -7.53 10.55
C VAL A 319 -21.52 -7.36 11.43
N VAL A 320 -22.07 -8.49 11.86
CA VAL A 320 -23.08 -8.64 12.91
C VAL A 320 -22.45 -9.65 13.85
N PRO A 321 -21.81 -9.23 14.96
CA PRO A 321 -21.03 -10.10 15.81
C PRO A 321 -21.95 -10.98 16.68
N ASP A 322 -22.78 -11.78 16.03
CA ASP A 322 -23.66 -12.78 16.60
C ASP A 322 -23.38 -14.16 15.99
N ASP A 323 -24.08 -15.17 16.51
CA ASP A 323 -23.88 -16.56 16.14
C ASP A 323 -24.20 -16.87 14.67
N THR A 324 -24.89 -15.99 13.93
CA THR A 324 -25.21 -16.20 12.50
C THR A 324 -23.99 -16.06 11.61
N GLN A 325 -22.96 -15.34 12.05
CA GLN A 325 -21.70 -15.15 11.33
C GLN A 325 -20.55 -16.01 11.84
N LEU A 326 -20.80 -16.85 12.84
CA LEU A 326 -19.80 -17.72 13.44
C LEU A 326 -19.84 -19.11 12.82
N TRP A 327 -18.69 -19.52 12.32
CA TRP A 327 -18.50 -20.82 11.69
C TRP A 327 -17.37 -21.56 12.37
N LYS A 328 -17.58 -22.85 12.62
CA LYS A 328 -16.50 -23.75 13.04
C LYS A 328 -16.17 -24.71 11.90
N PHE A 329 -14.92 -25.14 11.85
CA PHE A 329 -14.48 -26.20 10.96
C PHE A 329 -14.51 -27.51 11.74
N VAL A 330 -15.02 -28.59 11.14
CA VAL A 330 -15.03 -29.94 11.73
C VAL A 330 -14.42 -30.93 10.75
N ALA A 331 -13.86 -32.04 11.26
CA ALA A 331 -13.36 -33.10 10.41
C ALA A 331 -14.51 -33.74 9.60
N ASN A 332 -14.25 -34.04 8.32
CA ASN A 332 -15.18 -34.74 7.45
C ASN A 332 -14.48 -35.94 6.81
N THR A 333 -15.04 -37.13 7.02
CA THR A 333 -14.56 -38.42 6.50
C THR A 333 -15.56 -39.08 5.55
N LYS A 334 -16.64 -38.38 5.15
CA LYS A 334 -17.69 -38.90 4.26
C LYS A 334 -17.27 -38.97 2.81
N GLY A 335 -16.40 -38.08 2.36
CA GLY A 335 -15.87 -38.06 0.99
C GLY A 335 -14.80 -39.12 0.70
N THR A 336 -14.29 -39.11 -0.53
CA THR A 336 -13.25 -40.03 -1.00
C THR A 336 -11.87 -39.80 -0.38
N ALA A 337 -11.65 -38.65 0.26
CA ALA A 337 -10.44 -38.31 0.99
C ALA A 337 -10.79 -37.41 2.17
N ASN A 338 -10.15 -37.60 3.33
CA ASN A 338 -10.40 -36.80 4.54
C ASN A 338 -10.25 -35.29 4.26
N GLY A 339 -11.12 -34.49 4.86
CA GLY A 339 -11.07 -33.04 4.78
C GLY A 339 -11.92 -32.39 5.87
N ILE A 340 -12.54 -31.26 5.56
CA ILE A 340 -13.32 -30.48 6.52
C ILE A 340 -14.74 -30.25 6.05
N ALA A 341 -15.62 -29.95 7.00
CA ALA A 341 -16.92 -29.31 6.78
C ALA A 341 -17.03 -28.05 7.66
N LEU A 342 -17.91 -27.13 7.27
CA LEU A 342 -18.18 -25.90 8.01
C LEU A 342 -19.54 -26.02 8.67
N VAL A 343 -19.64 -25.63 9.95
CA VAL A 343 -20.89 -25.64 10.73
C VAL A 343 -21.15 -24.24 11.26
N ASN A 344 -22.37 -23.73 11.07
CA ASN A 344 -22.79 -22.45 11.62
C ASN A 344 -23.19 -22.58 13.10
N LYS A 345 -22.86 -21.58 13.91
CA LYS A 345 -23.20 -21.59 15.34
C LYS A 345 -24.69 -21.42 15.61
N ALA A 346 -25.35 -20.48 14.93
CA ALA A 346 -26.77 -20.19 15.18
C ALA A 346 -27.70 -21.34 14.78
N THR A 347 -27.43 -21.99 13.63
CA THR A 347 -28.32 -23.06 13.13
C THR A 347 -27.85 -24.47 13.47
N GLY A 348 -26.57 -24.66 13.77
CA GLY A 348 -25.96 -26.00 13.90
C GLY A 348 -25.85 -26.76 12.57
N GLU A 349 -26.20 -26.14 11.45
CA GLU A 349 -26.21 -26.76 10.13
C GLU A 349 -24.88 -26.60 9.40
N TYR A 350 -24.63 -27.49 8.44
CA TYR A 350 -23.45 -27.48 7.60
C TYR A 350 -23.59 -26.55 6.40
N LEU A 351 -22.48 -26.00 5.92
CA LEU A 351 -22.43 -25.40 4.58
C LEU A 351 -22.54 -26.50 3.51
N SER A 352 -23.40 -26.33 2.50
CA SER A 352 -23.51 -27.31 1.41
C SER A 352 -22.32 -27.27 0.45
N ALA A 353 -21.44 -28.28 0.51
CA ALA A 353 -20.33 -28.46 -0.43
C ALA A 353 -20.71 -29.26 -1.70
N ASN A 354 -21.99 -29.63 -1.82
CA ASN A 354 -22.55 -30.39 -2.96
C ASN A 354 -23.29 -29.50 -3.97
N THR A 355 -23.26 -28.17 -3.76
CA THR A 355 -23.95 -27.19 -4.58
C THR A 355 -23.41 -27.17 -6.02
N PRO A 356 -24.26 -27.20 -7.07
CA PRO A 356 -23.81 -27.09 -8.46
C PRO A 356 -23.09 -25.79 -8.77
N PHE A 357 -22.36 -25.76 -9.88
CA PHE A 357 -21.72 -24.55 -10.38
C PHE A 357 -22.73 -23.40 -10.55
N ASN A 358 -22.31 -22.17 -10.24
CA ASN A 358 -23.11 -20.95 -10.34
C ASN A 358 -24.44 -21.00 -9.57
N THR A 359 -24.45 -21.68 -8.43
CA THR A 359 -25.64 -21.81 -7.59
C THR A 359 -25.33 -21.27 -6.19
N ALA A 360 -26.30 -20.54 -5.62
CA ALA A 360 -26.21 -20.06 -4.26
C ALA A 360 -26.05 -21.24 -3.28
N ILE A 361 -25.16 -21.09 -2.32
CA ILE A 361 -24.91 -22.11 -1.31
C ILE A 361 -25.88 -21.89 -0.17
N SER A 362 -26.55 -22.95 0.26
CA SER A 362 -27.43 -22.96 1.43
C SER A 362 -26.82 -23.79 2.55
N SER A 363 -27.36 -23.65 3.75
CA SER A 363 -27.09 -24.59 4.84
C SER A 363 -27.86 -25.91 4.66
N VAL A 364 -27.34 -26.99 5.25
CA VAL A 364 -27.92 -28.34 5.21
C VAL A 364 -27.79 -29.03 6.57
N ASP A 365 -28.79 -29.84 6.94
CA ASP A 365 -28.86 -30.56 8.22
C ASP A 365 -27.96 -31.82 8.26
N THR A 366 -27.50 -32.27 7.09
CA THR A 366 -26.65 -33.46 6.93
C THR A 366 -25.25 -33.06 6.48
N MET A 367 -24.25 -33.75 7.02
CA MET A 367 -22.85 -33.52 6.65
C MET A 367 -22.64 -33.77 5.14
N PRO A 368 -22.08 -32.81 4.38
CA PRO A 368 -21.85 -32.97 2.95
C PRO A 368 -20.88 -34.11 2.63
N SER A 369 -21.12 -34.79 1.50
CA SER A 369 -20.21 -35.83 0.97
C SER A 369 -18.93 -35.25 0.37
N ASN A 370 -18.97 -34.02 -0.15
CA ASN A 370 -17.77 -33.37 -0.66
C ASN A 370 -16.98 -32.72 0.47
N ASN A 371 -15.78 -33.24 0.70
CA ASN A 371 -14.86 -32.74 1.72
C ASN A 371 -14.13 -31.50 1.23
N LEU A 372 -13.99 -30.50 2.10
CA LEU A 372 -13.32 -29.25 1.80
C LEU A 372 -11.85 -29.25 2.27
N ARG A 373 -11.04 -28.34 1.74
CA ARG A 373 -9.65 -28.08 2.15
C ARG A 373 -9.33 -26.58 2.14
N PHE A 374 -8.34 -26.19 2.96
CA PHE A 374 -7.74 -24.87 2.91
C PHE A 374 -6.54 -24.85 1.98
N ILE A 375 -6.50 -23.86 1.11
CA ILE A 375 -5.33 -23.51 0.31
C ILE A 375 -4.93 -22.10 0.68
N VAL A 376 -3.66 -21.91 1.08
CA VAL A 376 -3.13 -20.59 1.41
C VAL A 376 -3.02 -19.77 0.12
N SER A 377 -3.56 -18.56 0.10
CA SER A 377 -3.43 -17.62 -0.99
C SER A 377 -2.20 -16.73 -0.78
N ASP A 378 -1.67 -16.19 -1.87
CA ASP A 378 -0.68 -15.11 -1.90
C ASP A 378 -1.32 -13.71 -1.83
N ILE A 379 -2.63 -13.62 -1.58
CA ILE A 379 -3.30 -12.38 -1.20
C ILE A 379 -3.22 -12.21 0.32
N TYR A 380 -2.75 -11.02 0.73
CA TYR A 380 -2.64 -10.65 2.12
C TYR A 380 -3.54 -9.45 2.44
N THR A 381 -4.27 -9.51 3.55
CA THR A 381 -5.00 -8.37 4.12
C THR A 381 -4.42 -8.09 5.49
N ASN A 382 -3.93 -6.86 5.72
CA ASN A 382 -3.28 -6.48 6.99
C ASN A 382 -2.20 -7.47 7.45
N LYS A 383 -1.36 -7.90 6.51
CA LYS A 383 -0.30 -8.90 6.70
C LYS A 383 -0.79 -10.28 7.17
N THR A 384 -2.04 -10.63 6.85
CA THR A 384 -2.64 -11.95 7.09
C THR A 384 -2.97 -12.58 5.75
N ALA A 385 -2.47 -13.79 5.51
CA ALA A 385 -2.79 -14.55 4.31
C ALA A 385 -4.27 -14.91 4.27
N ARG A 386 -4.88 -14.79 3.10
CA ARG A 386 -6.23 -15.26 2.85
C ARG A 386 -6.21 -16.74 2.47
N PHE A 387 -7.36 -17.39 2.58
CA PHE A 387 -7.53 -18.81 2.27
C PHE A 387 -8.53 -18.99 1.15
N TRP A 388 -8.19 -19.86 0.21
CA TRP A 388 -9.13 -20.43 -0.72
C TRP A 388 -9.71 -21.71 -0.09
N ILE A 389 -11.03 -21.84 -0.11
CA ILE A 389 -11.76 -23.03 0.33
C ILE A 389 -12.40 -23.73 -0.87
N GLU A 390 -12.00 -24.97 -1.14
CA GLU A 390 -12.55 -25.80 -2.22
C GLU A 390 -12.66 -27.25 -1.80
N ASN A 391 -13.37 -28.06 -2.59
CA ASN A 391 -13.37 -29.50 -2.39
C ASN A 391 -12.07 -30.16 -2.89
N VAL A 392 -11.86 -31.40 -2.46
CA VAL A 392 -10.72 -32.21 -2.90
C VAL A 392 -10.80 -32.43 -4.42
N THR A 393 -9.64 -32.43 -5.08
CA THR A 393 -9.54 -32.66 -6.53
C THR A 393 -10.21 -33.98 -6.92
N GLY A 394 -11.07 -33.94 -7.94
CA GLY A 394 -11.85 -35.09 -8.43
C GLY A 394 -13.26 -35.23 -7.85
N SER A 395 -13.66 -34.38 -6.89
CA SER A 395 -15.04 -34.32 -6.40
C SER A 395 -16.02 -33.77 -7.44
N THR A 396 -17.27 -34.26 -7.41
CA THR A 396 -18.37 -33.84 -8.29
C THR A 396 -19.56 -33.34 -7.45
N PRO A 397 -20.11 -32.15 -7.70
CA PRO A 397 -19.57 -31.12 -8.58
C PRO A 397 -18.23 -30.56 -8.05
N VAL A 398 -17.43 -29.93 -8.92
CA VAL A 398 -16.30 -29.10 -8.46
C VAL A 398 -16.88 -27.98 -7.60
N PHE A 399 -16.33 -27.79 -6.41
CA PHE A 399 -16.83 -26.83 -5.44
C PHE A 399 -15.73 -25.87 -5.04
N ARG A 400 -16.03 -24.57 -5.11
CA ARG A 400 -15.17 -23.51 -4.59
C ARG A 400 -16.01 -22.38 -4.06
N LEU A 401 -15.72 -22.01 -2.81
CA LEU A 401 -16.48 -21.03 -2.05
C LEU A 401 -16.19 -19.62 -2.59
N HIS A 402 -17.22 -18.93 -3.07
CA HIS A 402 -17.07 -17.64 -3.72
C HIS A 402 -18.01 -16.57 -3.13
N ALA A 403 -17.45 -15.40 -2.84
CA ALA A 403 -18.16 -14.21 -2.36
C ALA A 403 -18.73 -13.42 -3.57
N GLY A 404 -20.02 -13.58 -3.86
CA GLY A 404 -20.71 -12.92 -4.96
C GLY A 404 -21.11 -11.48 -4.66
N ASN A 405 -22.19 -11.00 -5.30
CA ASN A 405 -22.73 -9.67 -5.07
C ASN A 405 -23.81 -9.76 -3.99
N SER A 406 -23.37 -9.92 -2.73
CA SER A 406 -24.15 -10.19 -1.51
C SER A 406 -24.60 -11.65 -1.32
N ASN A 407 -24.52 -12.50 -2.33
CA ASN A 407 -24.72 -13.94 -2.20
C ASN A 407 -23.39 -14.70 -2.03
N VAL A 408 -23.44 -15.89 -1.41
CA VAL A 408 -22.34 -16.85 -1.41
C VAL A 408 -22.70 -18.01 -2.34
N LEU A 409 -21.83 -18.34 -3.29
CA LEU A 409 -22.13 -19.32 -4.33
C LEU A 409 -20.94 -20.23 -4.62
N ASN A 410 -21.21 -21.36 -5.30
CA ASN A 410 -20.15 -22.19 -5.86
C ASN A 410 -19.71 -21.63 -7.22
N TRP A 411 -18.42 -21.32 -7.39
CA TRP A 411 -17.88 -20.74 -8.61
C TRP A 411 -16.51 -21.29 -8.98
N ASN A 412 -16.19 -21.37 -10.28
CA ASN A 412 -14.88 -21.81 -10.77
C ASN A 412 -13.83 -20.67 -10.77
N GLY A 413 -13.78 -19.88 -9.70
CA GLY A 413 -12.80 -18.79 -9.50
C GLY A 413 -11.39 -19.28 -9.16
N ASN A 414 -10.49 -18.41 -8.73
CA ASN A 414 -9.16 -18.80 -8.27
C ASN A 414 -8.70 -17.95 -7.06
N ALA A 415 -7.44 -18.10 -6.65
CA ALA A 415 -6.84 -17.39 -5.52
C ALA A 415 -6.92 -15.86 -5.66
N TYR A 416 -7.00 -15.37 -6.89
CA TYR A 416 -6.99 -13.95 -7.26
C TYR A 416 -8.39 -13.35 -7.50
N ASP A 417 -9.43 -14.14 -7.23
CA ASP A 417 -10.82 -13.73 -7.40
C ASP A 417 -11.52 -13.62 -6.03
N ASN A 418 -12.80 -13.25 -6.08
CA ASN A 418 -13.98 -13.83 -5.43
C ASN A 418 -13.86 -14.94 -4.37
N SER A 419 -12.85 -15.81 -4.48
CA SER A 419 -12.76 -17.10 -3.79
C SER A 419 -11.76 -17.11 -2.63
N SER A 420 -11.06 -16.00 -2.39
CA SER A 420 -10.20 -15.84 -1.21
C SER A 420 -11.02 -15.32 -0.02
N TRP A 421 -10.77 -15.90 1.16
CA TRP A 421 -11.47 -15.59 2.40
C TRP A 421 -10.46 -15.27 3.50
N LEU A 422 -10.66 -14.15 4.18
CA LEU A 422 -9.93 -13.88 5.42
C LEU A 422 -10.66 -14.61 6.56
N ILE A 423 -9.95 -15.52 7.22
CA ILE A 423 -10.49 -16.31 8.33
C ILE A 423 -9.96 -15.70 9.62
N LEU A 424 -10.86 -15.19 10.46
CA LEU A 424 -10.51 -14.50 11.69
C LEU A 424 -11.01 -15.33 12.87
N ASP A 425 -10.11 -15.70 13.78
CA ASP A 425 -10.50 -16.30 15.06
C ASP A 425 -11.44 -15.33 15.80
N TYR A 426 -12.53 -15.85 16.33
CA TYR A 426 -13.60 -15.05 16.91
C TYR A 426 -13.12 -14.20 18.10
N SER A 427 -12.47 -14.83 19.08
CA SER A 427 -11.99 -14.15 20.29
C SER A 427 -10.94 -13.08 19.94
N PHE A 428 -10.05 -13.40 19.00
CA PHE A 428 -9.07 -12.43 18.51
C PHE A 428 -9.72 -11.25 17.75
N ALA A 429 -10.72 -11.53 16.91
CA ALA A 429 -11.46 -10.51 16.17
C ALA A 429 -12.20 -9.55 17.12
N LEU A 430 -12.87 -10.07 18.15
CA LEU A 430 -13.53 -9.25 19.16
C LEU A 430 -12.55 -8.31 19.86
N LYS A 431 -11.37 -8.81 20.23
CA LYS A 431 -10.32 -7.99 20.85
C LYS A 431 -9.81 -6.91 19.90
N THR A 432 -9.68 -7.22 18.61
CA THR A 432 -9.34 -6.23 17.57
C THR A 432 -10.42 -5.15 17.46
N PHE A 433 -11.68 -5.53 17.38
CA PHE A 433 -12.80 -4.58 17.30
C PHE A 433 -12.91 -3.69 18.55
N LEU A 434 -12.62 -4.22 19.74
CA LEU A 434 -12.55 -3.43 20.96
C LEU A 434 -11.38 -2.42 20.92
N SER A 435 -10.21 -2.84 20.41
CA SER A 435 -9.05 -1.94 20.26
C SER A 435 -9.33 -0.76 19.31
N GLU A 436 -10.13 -0.97 18.27
CA GLU A 436 -10.55 0.09 17.35
C GLU A 436 -11.45 1.12 18.06
N SER A 437 -12.41 0.65 18.87
CA SER A 437 -13.25 1.53 19.70
C SER A 437 -12.42 2.29 20.74
N LEU A 438 -11.43 1.63 21.37
CA LEU A 438 -10.50 2.25 22.32
C LEU A 438 -9.66 3.35 21.64
N ALA A 439 -9.12 3.09 20.45
CA ALA A 439 -8.37 4.08 19.68
C ALA A 439 -9.25 5.29 19.30
N LYS A 440 -10.50 5.06 18.92
CA LYS A 440 -11.46 6.14 18.64
C LYS A 440 -11.77 6.98 19.88
N ALA A 441 -11.98 6.35 21.03
CA ALA A 441 -12.19 7.05 22.29
C ALA A 441 -10.94 7.85 22.70
N ASP A 442 -9.75 7.29 22.52
CA ASP A 442 -8.48 7.98 22.77
C ASP A 442 -8.31 9.22 21.88
N ASP A 443 -8.64 9.11 20.59
CA ASP A 443 -8.59 10.22 19.65
C ASP A 443 -9.55 11.37 20.07
N LEU A 444 -10.77 11.05 20.50
CA LEU A 444 -11.74 12.04 20.97
C LEU A 444 -11.29 12.73 22.26
N LEU A 445 -10.67 11.99 23.18
CA LEU A 445 -10.16 12.55 24.43
C LEU A 445 -8.88 13.35 24.20
N ASN A 446 -7.90 12.84 23.48
CA ASN A 446 -6.56 13.45 23.44
C ASN A 446 -6.40 14.50 22.34
N LYS A 447 -7.16 14.40 21.23
CA LYS A 447 -6.95 15.26 20.04
C LYS A 447 -7.97 16.38 19.90
N VAL A 448 -8.92 16.48 20.84
CA VAL A 448 -9.84 17.62 20.95
C VAL A 448 -9.49 18.40 22.20
N SER A 449 -9.13 19.66 22.02
CA SER A 449 -8.82 20.60 23.10
C SER A 449 -10.01 20.74 24.05
N GLU A 450 -9.73 20.64 25.35
CA GLU A 450 -10.74 20.68 26.40
C GLU A 450 -11.58 21.97 26.33
N GLY A 451 -12.92 21.82 26.36
CA GLY A 451 -13.86 22.93 26.48
C GLY A 451 -14.35 23.56 25.17
N ILE A 452 -13.67 23.40 24.03
CA ILE A 452 -14.12 24.04 22.78
C ILE A 452 -15.31 23.30 22.17
N VAL A 453 -15.30 21.97 22.21
CA VAL A 453 -16.36 21.12 21.62
C VAL A 453 -17.05 20.23 22.67
N TYR A 454 -16.37 19.98 23.80
CA TYR A 454 -16.83 19.05 24.84
C TYR A 454 -16.64 19.63 26.24
N THR A 455 -17.63 19.42 27.11
CA THR A 455 -17.58 19.75 28.53
C THR A 455 -16.69 18.77 29.31
N ALA A 456 -16.22 19.17 30.49
CA ALA A 456 -15.46 18.29 31.40
C ALA A 456 -16.27 17.05 31.83
N GLU A 457 -17.58 17.21 32.03
CA GLU A 457 -18.50 16.11 32.35
C GLU A 457 -18.58 15.09 31.20
N ASN A 458 -18.81 15.54 29.97
CA ASN A 458 -18.87 14.67 28.78
C ASN A 458 -17.55 13.90 28.58
N ARG A 459 -16.41 14.54 28.85
CA ARG A 459 -15.08 13.92 28.75
C ARG A 459 -14.84 12.91 29.87
N THR A 460 -15.28 13.20 31.09
CA THR A 460 -15.19 12.28 32.23
C THR A 460 -15.99 11.01 31.96
N ALA A 461 -17.22 11.13 31.44
CA ALA A 461 -18.05 9.98 31.10
C ALA A 461 -17.39 9.06 30.06
N LEU A 462 -16.86 9.62 28.95
CA LEU A 462 -16.15 8.84 27.95
C LEU A 462 -14.84 8.25 28.51
N GLY A 463 -14.10 9.01 29.33
CA GLY A 463 -12.88 8.54 30.00
C GLY A 463 -13.11 7.34 30.92
N ASN A 464 -14.22 7.34 31.67
CA ASN A 464 -14.61 6.22 32.51
C ASN A 464 -14.97 4.98 31.68
N ALA A 465 -15.79 5.14 30.62
CA ALA A 465 -16.14 4.04 29.72
C ALA A 465 -14.91 3.46 29.02
N LYS A 466 -14.00 4.32 28.56
CA LYS A 466 -12.71 3.92 27.97
C LYS A 466 -11.88 3.12 28.98
N SER A 467 -11.78 3.57 30.23
CA SER A 467 -10.99 2.88 31.26
C SER A 467 -11.56 1.50 31.60
N ALA A 468 -12.89 1.37 31.66
CA ALA A 468 -13.56 0.09 31.85
C ALA A 468 -13.30 -0.87 30.68
N ALA A 469 -13.44 -0.39 29.44
CA ALA A 469 -13.15 -1.16 28.24
C ALA A 469 -11.67 -1.56 28.14
N GLN A 470 -10.75 -0.67 28.53
CA GLN A 470 -9.31 -0.94 28.56
C GLN A 470 -8.97 -2.07 29.54
N THR A 471 -9.63 -2.09 30.70
CA THR A 471 -9.46 -3.17 31.70
C THR A 471 -9.83 -4.54 31.11
N VAL A 472 -10.93 -4.61 30.35
CA VAL A 472 -11.34 -5.84 29.67
C VAL A 472 -10.36 -6.20 28.54
N TYR A 473 -9.87 -5.22 27.79
CA TYR A 473 -8.89 -5.43 26.73
C TYR A 473 -7.55 -5.98 27.25
N ASP A 474 -7.04 -5.41 28.34
CA ASP A 474 -5.73 -5.78 28.91
C ASP A 474 -5.77 -7.14 29.63
N ASN A 475 -6.94 -7.54 30.13
CA ASN A 475 -7.13 -8.84 30.75
C ASN A 475 -7.11 -9.96 29.71
N ALA A 476 -6.03 -10.77 29.72
CA ALA A 476 -5.88 -11.93 28.84
C ALA A 476 -6.94 -13.02 29.06
N ALA A 477 -7.60 -13.04 30.22
CA ALA A 477 -8.65 -14.00 30.57
C ALA A 477 -10.08 -13.49 30.28
N SER A 478 -10.24 -12.32 29.65
CA SER A 478 -11.57 -11.80 29.28
C SER A 478 -12.30 -12.76 28.35
N THR A 479 -13.56 -13.04 28.67
CA THR A 479 -14.45 -13.88 27.86
C THR A 479 -14.92 -13.14 26.60
N ASP A 480 -15.36 -13.88 25.59
CA ASP A 480 -15.97 -13.30 24.39
C ASP A 480 -17.13 -12.35 24.74
N GLN A 481 -17.98 -12.73 25.71
CA GLN A 481 -19.10 -11.90 26.14
C GLN A 481 -18.61 -10.60 26.80
N GLN A 482 -17.56 -10.65 27.63
CA GLN A 482 -16.99 -9.44 28.23
C GLN A 482 -16.45 -8.49 27.17
N LEU A 483 -15.80 -9.00 26.12
CA LEU A 483 -15.31 -8.19 24.99
C LEU A 483 -16.46 -7.54 24.21
N ILE A 484 -17.55 -8.29 23.96
CA ILE A 484 -18.76 -7.77 23.29
C ILE A 484 -19.39 -6.64 24.12
N ASP A 485 -19.61 -6.89 25.42
CA ASP A 485 -20.25 -5.94 26.32
C ASP A 485 -19.40 -4.68 26.49
N ALA A 486 -18.08 -4.83 26.67
CA ALA A 486 -17.14 -3.71 26.75
C ALA A 486 -17.15 -2.87 25.48
N LYS A 487 -17.18 -3.51 24.30
CA LYS A 487 -17.25 -2.80 23.03
C LYS A 487 -18.56 -2.05 22.88
N ALA A 488 -19.69 -2.70 23.14
CA ALA A 488 -21.01 -2.09 23.03
C ALA A 488 -21.16 -0.89 23.98
N ALA A 489 -20.72 -1.03 25.23
CA ALA A 489 -20.72 0.05 26.21
C ALA A 489 -19.84 1.23 25.78
N LEU A 490 -18.63 0.95 25.28
CA LEU A 490 -17.72 2.00 24.80
C LEU A 490 -18.27 2.71 23.55
N ASP A 491 -18.82 1.98 22.59
CA ASP A 491 -19.42 2.56 21.38
C ASP A 491 -20.63 3.44 21.73
N ALA A 492 -21.47 3.00 22.67
CA ALA A 492 -22.58 3.80 23.18
C ALA A 492 -22.08 5.09 23.85
N ALA A 493 -21.02 5.00 24.66
CA ALA A 493 -20.40 6.17 25.29
C ALA A 493 -19.79 7.13 24.25
N ILE A 494 -19.12 6.62 23.21
CA ILE A 494 -18.61 7.41 22.08
C ILE A 494 -19.76 8.12 21.36
N GLY A 495 -20.85 7.40 21.06
CA GLY A 495 -22.03 7.97 20.41
C GLY A 495 -22.66 9.10 21.24
N SER A 496 -22.82 8.87 22.55
CA SER A 496 -23.32 9.86 23.50
C SER A 496 -22.39 11.08 23.60
N HIS A 497 -21.07 10.86 23.67
CA HIS A 497 -20.08 11.93 23.68
C HIS A 497 -20.22 12.84 22.46
N ILE A 498 -20.26 12.27 21.26
CA ILE A 498 -20.41 13.03 19.99
C ILE A 498 -21.76 13.77 19.94
N ALA A 499 -22.85 13.12 20.35
CA ALA A 499 -24.19 13.70 20.30
C ALA A 499 -24.32 14.93 21.22
N THR A 500 -23.71 14.88 22.41
CA THR A 500 -23.74 15.94 23.43
C THR A 500 -22.70 17.05 23.21
N ALA A 501 -21.90 16.97 22.14
CA ALA A 501 -20.94 18.01 21.77
C ALA A 501 -21.61 19.37 21.54
N THR A 502 -21.14 20.40 22.23
CA THR A 502 -21.54 21.80 22.02
C THR A 502 -20.29 22.64 21.78
N VAL A 503 -20.32 23.48 20.74
CA VAL A 503 -19.19 24.36 20.46
C VAL A 503 -19.28 25.58 21.37
N ASN A 504 -18.25 25.80 22.19
CA ASN A 504 -18.11 26.98 23.03
C ASN A 504 -16.83 27.76 22.65
N PRO A 505 -16.94 28.78 21.79
CA PRO A 505 -15.80 29.60 21.39
C PRO A 505 -15.09 30.31 22.57
N GLU A 506 -15.78 30.55 23.69
CA GLU A 506 -15.18 31.18 24.88
C GLU A 506 -13.96 30.42 25.38
N LYS A 507 -13.94 29.08 25.24
CA LYS A 507 -12.83 28.24 25.65
C LYS A 507 -11.59 28.37 24.76
N LEU A 508 -11.68 29.09 23.64
CA LEU A 508 -10.50 29.52 22.88
C LEU A 508 -9.72 30.63 23.60
N LEU A 509 -10.34 31.36 24.54
CA LEU A 509 -9.69 32.42 25.32
C LEU A 509 -8.94 31.84 26.54
N SER A 510 -7.99 32.63 27.08
CA SER A 510 -7.35 32.30 28.35
C SER A 510 -8.29 32.55 29.53
N GLU A 511 -8.20 31.70 30.55
CA GLU A 511 -8.85 31.93 31.83
C GLU A 511 -8.23 33.12 32.58
N ASN A 512 -6.97 33.47 32.28
CA ASN A 512 -6.35 34.72 32.71
C ASN A 512 -6.60 35.81 31.65
N PRO A 513 -7.42 36.84 31.94
CA PRO A 513 -7.70 37.91 30.98
C PRO A 513 -6.45 38.69 30.55
N GLY A 514 -5.34 38.58 31.28
CA GLY A 514 -4.05 39.15 30.94
C GLY A 514 -3.22 38.33 29.93
N ASN A 515 -3.69 37.17 29.47
CA ASN A 515 -2.95 36.29 28.55
C ASN A 515 -3.66 36.09 27.19
N TYR A 516 -2.87 35.73 26.17
CA TYR A 516 -3.34 35.14 24.92
C TYR A 516 -3.07 33.63 24.91
N ARG A 517 -4.04 32.86 24.40
CA ARG A 517 -3.83 31.46 24.01
C ARG A 517 -3.52 31.39 22.52
N TRP A 518 -2.49 30.62 22.18
CA TRP A 518 -2.06 30.40 20.81
C TRP A 518 -2.33 28.96 20.38
N TYR A 519 -2.92 28.81 19.20
CA TYR A 519 -3.31 27.54 18.63
C TYR A 519 -2.68 27.34 17.25
N ARG A 520 -2.40 26.09 16.89
CA ARG A 520 -2.34 25.69 15.49
C ARG A 520 -3.73 25.34 15.01
N ILE A 521 -4.14 25.87 13.86
CA ILE A 521 -5.38 25.45 13.20
C ILE A 521 -5.01 24.28 12.28
N LYS A 522 -5.21 23.07 12.77
CA LYS A 522 -4.74 21.83 12.13
C LYS A 522 -5.85 21.19 11.30
N SER A 523 -5.52 20.81 10.07
CA SER A 523 -6.42 20.10 9.17
C SER A 523 -6.63 18.67 9.66
N THR A 524 -7.88 18.23 9.60
CA THR A 524 -8.32 16.86 9.94
C THR A 524 -8.61 16.04 8.69
N ALA A 525 -8.30 16.58 7.51
CA ALA A 525 -8.60 15.99 6.22
C ALA A 525 -7.99 14.60 6.06
N THR A 526 -8.70 13.71 5.36
CA THR A 526 -8.16 12.39 4.97
C THR A 526 -7.35 12.47 3.68
N HIS A 527 -7.51 13.55 2.91
CA HIS A 527 -6.76 13.79 1.68
C HIS A 527 -5.28 14.07 1.98
N ALA A 528 -4.39 13.31 1.33
CA ALA A 528 -2.95 13.36 1.58
C ALA A 528 -2.33 14.76 1.45
N TYR A 529 -2.86 15.63 0.58
CA TYR A 529 -2.32 16.97 0.39
C TYR A 529 -2.55 17.90 1.58
N ALA A 530 -3.60 17.70 2.38
CA ALA A 530 -3.97 18.56 3.52
C ALA A 530 -3.84 17.86 4.88
N LYS A 531 -3.85 16.52 4.90
CA LYS A 531 -3.80 15.70 6.11
C LYS A 531 -2.68 16.13 7.06
N ASP A 532 -3.04 16.35 8.33
CA ASP A 532 -2.15 16.71 9.44
C ASP A 532 -1.37 18.04 9.28
N LYS A 533 -1.65 18.83 8.24
CA LYS A 533 -1.06 20.15 8.04
C LYS A 533 -1.76 21.22 8.87
N VAL A 534 -1.09 22.34 9.09
CA VAL A 534 -1.60 23.47 9.88
C VAL A 534 -1.64 24.73 9.02
N ILE A 535 -2.61 25.60 9.26
CA ILE A 535 -2.65 26.91 8.58
C ILE A 535 -1.36 27.66 8.93
N SER A 536 -0.74 28.28 7.92
CA SER A 536 0.56 28.95 8.04
C SER A 536 0.56 30.23 7.21
N MET A 537 1.21 31.27 7.74
CA MET A 537 1.54 32.45 6.93
C MET A 537 2.69 32.15 5.95
N GLY A 538 3.56 31.18 6.27
CA GLY A 538 4.76 30.87 5.48
C GLY A 538 5.54 32.15 5.14
N THR A 539 5.99 32.29 3.90
CA THR A 539 6.65 33.52 3.42
C THR A 539 5.68 34.49 2.74
N ARG A 540 4.36 34.34 2.96
CA ARG A 540 3.33 35.13 2.28
C ARG A 540 3.19 36.51 2.92
N LEU A 541 2.87 37.51 2.11
CA LEU A 541 2.66 38.90 2.52
C LEU A 541 1.17 39.26 2.56
N THR A 542 0.85 40.42 3.14
CA THR A 542 -0.50 41.00 3.13
C THR A 542 -1.12 41.01 1.73
N GLY A 543 -2.40 40.67 1.63
CA GLY A 543 -3.15 40.51 0.39
C GLY A 543 -3.04 39.09 -0.21
N ALA A 544 -2.00 38.34 0.10
CA ALA A 544 -1.91 36.93 -0.27
C ALA A 544 -2.80 36.05 0.62
N LYS A 545 -3.01 34.80 0.20
CA LYS A 545 -3.72 33.80 0.98
C LYS A 545 -2.79 33.14 2.00
N PHE A 546 -3.32 32.82 3.18
CA PHE A 546 -2.68 31.85 4.06
C PHE A 546 -2.48 30.53 3.31
N THR A 547 -1.44 29.80 3.70
CA THR A 547 -1.13 28.45 3.20
C THR A 547 -1.41 27.42 4.30
N PHE A 548 -1.11 26.16 4.03
CA PHE A 548 -1.20 25.06 4.98
C PHE A 548 -0.03 24.10 4.77
N GLU A 549 0.70 23.84 5.84
CA GLU A 549 2.04 23.23 5.80
C GLU A 549 2.21 22.21 6.92
N ALA A 550 3.27 21.41 6.88
CA ALA A 550 3.59 20.55 8.00
C ALA A 550 3.83 21.41 9.26
N ALA A 551 3.37 20.92 10.41
CA ALA A 551 3.57 21.63 11.68
C ALA A 551 5.07 21.72 12.00
N VAL A 552 5.52 22.93 12.34
CA VAL A 552 6.89 23.23 12.76
C VAL A 552 6.85 23.68 14.23
N ALA A 553 7.77 23.16 15.04
CA ALA A 553 7.93 23.59 16.42
C ALA A 553 8.36 25.06 16.46
N ASP A 554 7.80 25.83 17.40
CA ASP A 554 8.19 27.22 17.67
C ASP A 554 8.14 28.21 16.49
N ASP A 555 7.27 27.96 15.48
CA ASP A 555 7.05 28.91 14.39
C ASP A 555 5.79 29.76 14.61
N ASP A 556 5.99 31.03 14.99
CA ASP A 556 4.93 32.00 15.19
C ASP A 556 4.07 32.25 13.95
N LYS A 557 4.54 31.87 12.75
CA LYS A 557 3.74 31.94 11.51
C LYS A 557 2.61 30.91 11.47
N GLN A 558 2.68 29.88 12.30
CA GLN A 558 1.66 28.82 12.40
C GLN A 558 0.77 28.96 13.63
N LEU A 559 0.99 30.01 14.45
CA LEU A 559 0.27 30.23 15.69
C LEU A 559 -0.77 31.33 15.54
N PHE A 560 -2.00 31.03 15.96
CA PHE A 560 -3.14 31.91 15.87
C PHE A 560 -3.83 32.07 17.22
N ARG A 561 -4.22 33.31 17.52
CA ARG A 561 -5.16 33.63 18.60
C ARG A 561 -6.50 34.04 17.99
N VAL A 562 -7.54 34.03 18.81
CA VAL A 562 -8.87 34.52 18.41
C VAL A 562 -9.31 35.69 19.26
N GLU A 563 -10.20 36.49 18.70
CA GLU A 563 -11.05 37.44 19.43
C GLU A 563 -12.49 37.04 19.16
N LEU A 564 -13.37 37.19 20.14
CA LEU A 564 -14.77 36.77 20.04
C LEU A 564 -15.70 37.96 19.87
N THR A 565 -16.92 37.69 19.42
CA THR A 565 -18.04 38.65 19.47
C THR A 565 -18.43 38.97 20.92
N ASP A 566 -19.18 40.06 21.13
CA ASP A 566 -19.55 40.50 22.48
C ASP A 566 -20.40 39.45 23.24
N ASP A 567 -21.24 38.71 22.51
CA ASP A 567 -22.04 37.59 23.01
C ASP A 567 -21.24 36.26 23.12
N LYS A 568 -19.97 36.27 22.70
CA LYS A 568 -19.04 35.13 22.65
C LYS A 568 -19.52 33.94 21.81
N SER A 569 -20.54 34.11 20.98
CA SER A 569 -21.12 33.02 20.18
C SER A 569 -20.31 32.72 18.92
N LYS A 570 -19.47 33.65 18.45
CA LYS A 570 -18.65 33.53 17.25
C LYS A 570 -17.24 34.05 17.47
N VAL A 571 -16.32 33.61 16.61
CA VAL A 571 -14.98 34.18 16.51
C VAL A 571 -15.07 35.43 15.65
N LYS A 572 -14.74 36.60 16.21
CA LYS A 572 -14.71 37.88 15.51
C LYS A 572 -13.44 38.05 14.66
N ASN A 573 -12.29 37.65 15.20
CA ASN A 573 -11.01 37.74 14.49
C ASN A 573 -10.17 36.49 14.72
N ILE A 574 -9.45 36.04 13.68
CA ILE A 574 -8.38 35.05 13.77
C ILE A 574 -7.08 35.78 13.43
N ILE A 575 -6.11 35.76 14.34
CA ILE A 575 -4.94 36.65 14.31
C ILE A 575 -3.66 35.84 14.46
N ASN A 576 -2.73 36.01 13.51
CA ASN A 576 -1.44 35.32 13.50
C ASN A 576 -0.43 35.94 14.49
N LYS A 577 0.43 35.12 15.11
CA LYS A 577 1.39 35.56 16.13
C LYS A 577 2.56 36.36 15.57
N SER A 578 3.10 35.98 14.41
CA SER A 578 4.37 36.52 13.89
C SER A 578 4.36 38.05 13.68
N ALA A 579 3.24 38.60 13.22
CA ALA A 579 3.09 40.03 12.92
C ALA A 579 1.67 40.59 13.19
N GLY A 580 0.80 39.83 13.87
CA GLY A 580 -0.54 40.30 14.24
C GLY A 580 -1.52 40.43 13.07
N HIS A 581 -1.24 39.79 11.92
CA HIS A 581 -2.12 39.84 10.76
C HIS A 581 -3.44 39.10 10.99
N PHE A 582 -4.49 39.65 10.40
CA PHE A 582 -5.85 39.14 10.47
C PHE A 582 -6.14 38.20 9.30
N MET A 583 -6.97 37.19 9.56
CA MET A 583 -7.55 36.34 8.52
C MET A 583 -8.82 36.97 7.95
N ALA A 584 -8.82 37.21 6.64
CA ALA A 584 -9.99 37.63 5.88
C ALA A 584 -11.00 36.47 5.71
N PRO A 585 -12.28 36.73 5.38
CA PRO A 585 -13.28 35.68 5.17
C PRO A 585 -12.84 34.65 4.11
N ASN A 586 -12.08 35.10 3.12
CA ASN A 586 -11.61 34.25 2.05
C ASN A 586 -10.24 33.59 2.31
N GLY A 587 -9.72 33.65 3.55
CA GLY A 587 -8.42 33.13 3.92
C GLY A 587 -7.23 34.00 3.50
N ALA A 588 -7.46 35.26 3.10
CA ALA A 588 -6.37 36.22 2.85
C ALA A 588 -5.76 36.80 4.13
N ILE A 589 -4.51 37.24 4.04
CA ILE A 589 -3.74 37.92 5.07
C ILE A 589 -4.04 39.42 5.00
N SER A 590 -4.36 40.03 6.14
CA SER A 590 -4.69 41.46 6.23
C SER A 590 -3.99 42.14 7.40
N ASP A 591 -3.62 43.42 7.23
CA ASP A 591 -3.05 44.26 8.29
C ASP A 591 -4.12 44.85 9.21
N THR A 592 -5.38 44.88 8.75
CA THR A 592 -6.50 45.44 9.49
C THR A 592 -7.58 44.38 9.72
N ALA A 593 -8.25 44.48 10.87
CA ALA A 593 -9.47 43.70 11.13
C ALA A 593 -10.54 44.03 10.07
N PHE A 594 -11.30 43.02 9.66
CA PHE A 594 -12.43 43.20 8.76
C PHE A 594 -13.69 43.51 9.58
N VAL A 595 -14.42 44.55 9.17
CA VAL A 595 -15.69 44.92 9.80
C VAL A 595 -16.74 43.85 9.49
N ALA A 596 -17.50 43.41 10.49
CA ALA A 596 -18.57 42.40 10.39
C ALA A 596 -18.13 40.99 9.90
N ASN A 597 -16.85 40.63 10.05
CA ASN A 597 -16.28 39.35 9.63
C ASN A 597 -16.27 38.29 10.75
N ASP A 598 -17.46 37.85 11.17
CA ASP A 598 -17.54 36.79 12.17
C ASP A 598 -17.38 35.39 11.54
N PHE A 599 -16.71 34.51 12.26
CA PHE A 599 -16.53 33.10 11.93
C PHE A 599 -17.34 32.24 12.91
N ALA A 600 -18.31 31.52 12.38
CA ALA A 600 -18.98 30.45 13.09
C ALA A 600 -18.07 29.22 13.14
N VAL A 601 -17.90 28.65 14.33
CA VAL A 601 -17.19 27.38 14.52
C VAL A 601 -18.26 26.29 14.62
N LEU A 602 -18.39 25.47 13.57
CA LEU A 602 -19.48 24.51 13.43
C LEU A 602 -18.94 23.08 13.58
N LYS A 603 -19.49 22.29 14.50
CA LYS A 603 -19.07 20.89 14.69
C LYS A 603 -19.38 20.04 13.45
N LEU A 604 -18.51 19.06 13.19
CA LEU A 604 -18.70 18.03 12.17
C LEU A 604 -19.10 16.68 12.80
N THR A 605 -19.55 15.75 11.96
CA THR A 605 -20.14 14.46 12.38
C THR A 605 -19.15 13.48 13.00
N ASP A 606 -17.85 13.69 12.81
CA ASP A 606 -16.80 12.90 13.46
C ASP A 606 -16.60 13.24 14.94
N GLY A 607 -17.23 14.33 15.43
CA GLY A 607 -17.09 14.84 16.78
C GLY A 607 -15.73 15.45 17.10
N ARG A 608 -14.76 15.42 16.19
CA ARG A 608 -13.42 15.97 16.43
C ARG A 608 -13.20 17.28 15.70
N SER A 609 -13.81 17.41 14.54
CA SER A 609 -13.50 18.46 13.58
C SER A 609 -14.56 19.56 13.62
N VAL A 610 -14.13 20.75 13.22
CA VAL A 610 -15.00 21.91 13.04
C VAL A 610 -14.81 22.52 11.66
N ASN A 611 -15.88 23.07 11.10
CA ASN A 611 -15.81 24.06 10.05
C ASN A 611 -15.60 25.43 10.68
N ILE A 612 -14.67 26.21 10.12
CA ILE A 612 -14.51 27.64 10.43
C ILE A 612 -15.19 28.40 9.30
N LYS A 613 -16.43 28.85 9.53
CA LYS A 613 -17.32 29.40 8.52
C LYS A 613 -17.52 30.91 8.70
N PRO A 614 -16.94 31.75 7.83
CA PRO A 614 -17.26 33.18 7.80
C PRO A 614 -18.74 33.42 7.46
N THR A 615 -19.32 34.55 7.88
CA THR A 615 -20.76 34.85 7.74
C THR A 615 -21.30 34.66 6.32
N ASP A 616 -20.65 35.24 5.31
CA ASP A 616 -21.21 35.35 3.95
C ASP A 616 -20.61 34.38 2.92
N VAL A 617 -19.62 33.58 3.31
CA VAL A 617 -18.96 32.63 2.41
C VAL A 617 -18.89 31.23 3.02
N ASN A 618 -18.52 30.25 2.21
CA ASN A 618 -18.33 28.88 2.68
C ASN A 618 -17.18 28.75 3.69
N ALA A 619 -17.12 27.61 4.37
CA ALA A 619 -16.06 27.31 5.34
C ALA A 619 -14.66 27.41 4.71
N LEU A 620 -13.68 27.81 5.52
CA LEU A 620 -12.27 27.83 5.12
C LEU A 620 -11.85 26.42 4.66
N HIS A 621 -11.15 26.37 3.53
CA HIS A 621 -10.80 25.14 2.83
C HIS A 621 -9.35 25.17 2.34
N ALA A 622 -8.64 24.05 2.51
CA ALA A 622 -7.29 23.86 1.98
C ALA A 622 -7.33 23.43 0.51
N GLN A 623 -6.86 24.27 -0.42
CA GLN A 623 -6.84 23.95 -1.85
C GLN A 623 -5.54 23.25 -2.27
N GLU A 624 -5.64 22.08 -2.91
CA GLU A 624 -4.48 21.37 -3.47
C GLU A 624 -3.71 22.22 -4.49
N SER A 625 -4.43 22.81 -5.44
CA SER A 625 -3.85 23.70 -6.45
C SER A 625 -3.35 25.00 -5.83
N GLY A 626 -2.03 25.18 -5.80
CA GLY A 626 -1.38 26.37 -5.28
C GLY A 626 -1.27 26.46 -3.76
N ALA A 627 -1.62 25.37 -3.03
CA ALA A 627 -1.45 25.21 -1.58
C ALA A 627 -1.84 26.44 -0.76
N HIS A 628 -3.08 26.91 -0.92
CA HIS A 628 -3.57 28.10 -0.23
C HIS A 628 -5.01 27.94 0.26
N MET A 629 -5.43 28.87 1.12
CA MET A 629 -6.77 28.90 1.69
C MET A 629 -7.80 29.47 0.72
N VAL A 630 -8.92 28.76 0.55
CA VAL A 630 -10.12 29.15 -0.20
C VAL A 630 -11.38 28.88 0.65
N ASN A 631 -12.57 28.96 0.05
CA ASN A 631 -13.84 28.64 0.72
C ASN A 631 -14.60 27.54 -0.02
N TRP A 632 -14.89 26.43 0.67
CA TRP A 632 -15.75 25.36 0.15
C TRP A 632 -16.50 24.71 1.32
N ALA A 633 -17.77 24.39 1.10
CA ALA A 633 -18.49 23.47 1.99
C ALA A 633 -17.75 22.12 2.11
N GLY A 634 -17.76 21.54 3.29
CA GLY A 634 -17.14 20.25 3.53
C GLY A 634 -17.56 19.66 4.87
N ASP A 635 -17.56 18.34 4.92
CA ASP A 635 -17.90 17.54 6.11
C ASP A 635 -16.64 16.94 6.75
N ALA A 636 -16.82 16.04 7.72
CA ALA A 636 -15.73 15.32 8.37
C ALA A 636 -14.79 14.66 7.34
N GLY A 637 -13.47 14.80 7.54
CA GLY A 637 -12.44 14.27 6.66
C GLY A 637 -12.22 15.06 5.35
N SER A 638 -13.02 16.08 5.05
CA SER A 638 -12.78 16.98 3.92
C SER A 638 -11.64 17.96 4.20
N ALA A 639 -11.16 18.65 3.17
CA ALA A 639 -10.20 19.74 3.30
C ALA A 639 -10.77 21.04 3.91
N SER A 640 -12.06 21.05 4.31
CA SER A 640 -12.66 22.09 5.13
C SER A 640 -12.71 21.75 6.63
N ALA A 641 -12.26 20.54 7.01
CA ALA A 641 -12.32 20.08 8.39
C ALA A 641 -11.05 20.47 9.18
N TRP A 642 -11.24 21.19 10.29
CA TRP A 642 -10.17 21.77 11.12
C TRP A 642 -10.29 21.40 12.59
N MET A 643 -9.22 21.57 13.36
CA MET A 643 -9.23 21.58 14.83
C MET A 643 -8.29 22.66 15.36
N PHE A 644 -8.56 23.16 16.56
CA PHE A 644 -7.69 24.09 17.28
C PHE A 644 -6.78 23.32 18.24
N GLU A 645 -5.51 23.14 17.87
CA GLU A 645 -4.49 22.49 18.70
C GLU A 645 -3.81 23.55 19.58
N PHE A 646 -4.04 23.52 20.89
CA PHE A 646 -3.42 24.45 21.83
C PHE A 646 -1.90 24.26 21.87
N VAL A 647 -1.15 25.36 21.84
CA VAL A 647 0.32 25.34 21.88
C VAL A 647 0.85 26.00 23.14
N VAL A 648 0.48 27.26 23.39
CA VAL A 648 1.09 28.05 24.48
C VAL A 648 0.21 29.21 24.92
N GLU A 649 0.37 29.65 26.16
CA GLU A 649 -0.12 30.93 26.67
C GLU A 649 1.01 31.96 26.78
N THR A 650 0.73 33.20 26.40
CA THR A 650 1.66 34.32 26.58
C THR A 650 0.96 35.53 27.20
N PRO A 651 1.62 36.33 28.06
CA PRO A 651 1.06 37.60 28.52
C PRO A 651 0.67 38.52 27.35
N LYS A 652 -0.44 39.23 27.50
CA LYS A 652 -0.83 40.33 26.62
C LYS A 652 0.18 41.46 26.80
N VAL A 653 0.59 42.07 25.71
CA VAL A 653 1.39 43.30 25.76
C VAL A 653 0.47 44.43 26.18
N VAL A 654 0.41 44.72 27.48
CA VAL A 654 -0.33 45.87 27.99
C VAL A 654 0.56 47.10 27.80
N THR A 655 0.33 47.88 26.75
CA THR A 655 0.76 49.28 26.77
C THR A 655 -0.19 50.02 27.71
N SER A 656 0.01 49.87 29.01
CA SER A 656 -0.59 50.82 29.94
C SER A 656 0.06 52.16 29.63
N THR A 657 -0.66 53.05 28.97
CA THR A 657 -0.55 54.47 29.30
C THR A 657 -0.86 54.52 30.79
N GLY A 658 0.19 54.52 31.62
CA GLY A 658 0.03 54.69 33.05
C GLY A 658 -0.89 55.88 33.25
N ALA A 659 -1.93 55.70 34.05
CA ALA A 659 -2.65 56.82 34.61
C ALA A 659 -1.57 57.78 35.13
N THR A 660 -1.62 59.04 34.67
CA THR A 660 -0.79 60.09 35.23
C THR A 660 -1.07 60.12 36.72
N ASP A 661 -0.15 59.56 37.50
CA ASP A 661 -0.01 59.92 38.90
C ASP A 661 0.15 61.45 38.90
N ALA A 662 -0.80 62.16 39.51
CA ALA A 662 -0.89 63.62 39.48
C ALA A 662 0.34 64.33 40.09
N SER A 663 1.31 63.54 40.56
CA SER A 663 2.58 63.91 41.16
C SER A 663 3.68 64.30 40.15
N TYR A 664 3.57 63.92 38.87
CA TYR A 664 4.60 64.20 37.87
C TYR A 664 4.05 64.89 36.63
N ARG A 665 4.68 65.99 36.22
CA ARG A 665 4.26 66.77 35.04
C ARG A 665 5.43 67.02 34.11
N VAL A 666 5.32 66.56 32.87
CA VAL A 666 6.32 66.89 31.83
C VAL A 666 5.99 68.23 31.20
N VAL A 667 6.95 69.15 31.21
CA VAL A 667 6.79 70.53 30.75
C VAL A 667 7.83 70.83 29.68
N VAL A 668 7.38 71.43 28.57
CA VAL A 668 8.25 71.96 27.52
C VAL A 668 8.22 73.48 27.58
N ARG A 669 9.37 74.12 27.84
CA ARG A 669 9.55 75.58 27.79
C ARG A 669 10.81 75.90 27.02
N ASP A 670 10.73 76.88 26.11
CA ASP A 670 11.86 77.29 25.25
C ASP A 670 12.56 76.11 24.56
N ARG A 671 11.75 75.10 24.18
CA ARG A 671 12.17 73.82 23.58
C ARG A 671 13.07 72.93 24.45
N VAL A 672 13.11 73.19 25.76
CA VAL A 672 13.74 72.32 26.75
C VAL A 672 12.65 71.50 27.44
N ILE A 673 12.90 70.20 27.61
CA ILE A 673 12.01 69.28 28.32
C ILE A 673 12.43 69.22 29.79
N SER A 674 11.47 69.39 30.69
CA SER A 674 11.65 69.22 32.14
C SER A 674 10.54 68.35 32.72
N VAL A 675 10.80 67.71 33.85
CA VAL A 675 9.82 66.87 34.57
C VAL A 675 9.66 67.40 35.99
N GLU A 676 8.55 68.08 36.25
CA GLU A 676 8.18 68.48 37.61
C GLU A 676 7.89 67.21 38.42
N GLY A 677 8.48 67.13 39.62
CA GLY A 677 8.35 65.98 40.52
C GLY A 677 9.44 64.92 40.36
N ALA A 678 10.31 64.98 39.34
CA ALA A 678 11.40 63.99 39.15
C ALA A 678 12.77 64.64 38.88
N ASP A 679 13.74 64.37 39.76
CA ASP A 679 15.11 64.86 39.62
C ASP A 679 15.97 64.04 38.63
N ARG A 680 15.46 62.87 38.21
CA ARG A 680 16.14 61.97 37.28
C ARG A 680 15.19 61.53 36.17
N PHE A 681 15.49 61.97 34.94
CA PHE A 681 14.81 61.52 33.74
C PHE A 681 15.78 61.51 32.54
N GLU A 682 15.39 60.79 31.50
CA GLU A 682 16.13 60.64 30.25
C GLU A 682 15.23 61.05 29.08
N VAL A 683 15.82 61.67 28.07
CA VAL A 683 15.14 62.07 26.84
C VAL A 683 15.71 61.26 25.68
N TYR A 684 14.84 60.75 24.82
CA TYR A 684 15.21 60.00 23.63
C TYR A 684 14.53 60.60 22.39
N SER A 685 15.20 60.53 21.24
CA SER A 685 14.54 60.72 19.95
C SER A 685 13.50 59.62 19.70
N LEU A 686 12.60 59.83 18.74
CA LEU A 686 11.66 58.79 18.30
C LEU A 686 12.38 57.55 17.73
N THR A 687 13.62 57.71 17.25
CA THR A 687 14.49 56.63 16.76
C THR A 687 15.27 55.92 17.87
N GLY A 688 15.08 56.32 19.14
CA GLY A 688 15.69 55.68 20.31
C GLY A 688 17.08 56.19 20.70
N GLN A 689 17.57 57.28 20.09
CA GLN A 689 18.85 57.90 20.46
C GLN A 689 18.68 58.72 21.75
N ARG A 690 19.53 58.47 22.76
CA ARG A 690 19.54 59.25 24.01
C ARG A 690 20.05 60.67 23.76
N LEU A 691 19.35 61.65 24.33
CA LEU A 691 19.63 63.07 24.24
C LEU A 691 19.90 63.64 25.64
N ALA A 692 20.65 64.74 25.70
CA ALA A 692 20.82 65.50 26.94
C ALA A 692 19.48 66.14 27.35
N HIS A 693 19.16 66.16 28.64
CA HIS A 693 17.83 66.55 29.12
C HIS A 693 17.69 68.04 29.51
N ASN A 694 18.73 68.87 29.36
CA ASN A 694 18.72 70.31 29.64
C ASN A 694 19.22 71.15 28.46
N VAL A 695 18.95 70.71 27.23
CA VAL A 695 19.34 71.41 26.00
C VAL A 695 18.10 71.80 25.20
N VAL A 696 18.25 72.83 24.38
CA VAL A 696 17.23 73.27 23.41
C VAL A 696 17.12 72.21 22.32
N LEU A 697 15.95 71.59 22.19
CA LEU A 697 15.71 70.53 21.22
C LEU A 697 15.03 71.09 19.94
N PRO A 698 15.33 70.55 18.75
CA PRO A 698 14.55 70.85 17.55
C PRO A 698 13.07 70.47 17.72
N ALA A 699 12.19 71.13 16.97
CA ALA A 699 10.77 70.76 16.95
C ALA A 699 10.61 69.30 16.48
N GLY A 700 9.82 68.51 17.22
CA GLY A 700 9.72 67.07 16.99
C GLY A 700 9.11 66.31 18.17
N VAL A 701 8.94 64.99 18.00
CA VAL A 701 8.42 64.09 19.04
C VAL A 701 9.58 63.36 19.72
N TYR A 702 9.57 63.40 21.04
CA TYR A 702 10.57 62.79 21.91
C TYR A 702 9.93 61.83 22.90
N ILE A 703 10.72 60.91 23.43
CA ILE A 703 10.32 60.00 24.50
C ILE A 703 11.02 60.44 25.79
N VAL A 704 10.24 60.73 26.81
CA VAL A 704 10.73 61.04 28.16
C VAL A 704 10.55 59.82 29.03
N LYS A 705 11.63 59.35 29.62
CA LYS A 705 11.65 58.18 30.49
C LYS A 705 12.11 58.59 31.88
N ALA A 706 11.24 58.39 32.86
CA ALA A 706 11.54 58.51 34.29
C ALA A 706 11.39 57.13 34.94
N PRO A 707 11.86 56.90 36.18
CA PRO A 707 11.74 55.61 36.86
C PRO A 707 10.31 55.08 36.94
N GLN A 708 9.32 55.98 37.01
CA GLN A 708 7.90 55.65 37.24
C GLN A 708 7.04 55.74 35.98
N PHE A 709 7.53 56.33 34.87
CA PHE A 709 6.73 56.47 33.65
C PHE A 709 7.59 56.64 32.38
N THR A 710 6.97 56.35 31.23
CA THR A 710 7.51 56.70 29.91
C THR A 710 6.42 57.36 29.09
N VAL A 711 6.69 58.53 28.53
CA VAL A 711 5.69 59.33 27.80
C VAL A 711 6.27 59.95 26.53
N LYS A 712 5.43 60.10 25.51
CA LYS A 712 5.76 60.84 24.28
C LYS A 712 5.47 62.33 24.49
N VAL A 713 6.41 63.18 24.10
CA VAL A 713 6.32 64.63 24.27
C VAL A 713 6.57 65.31 22.93
N LEU A 714 5.72 66.26 22.58
CA LEU A 714 5.90 67.11 21.40
C LEU A 714 6.60 68.41 21.80
N VAL A 715 7.74 68.71 21.18
CA VAL A 715 8.42 70.00 21.25
C VAL A 715 8.03 70.81 20.01
N ARG A 716 7.54 72.04 20.20
CA ARG A 716 7.10 72.95 19.12
C ARG A 716 8.14 74.06 18.85
#